data_AF-A0A954H1E2-F1
#
_entry.id   AF-A0A954H1E2-F1
#
_cell.length_a   1.000
_cell.length_b   1.000
_cell.length_c   1.000
_cell.angle_alpha   90.00
_cell.angle_beta   90.00
_cell.angle_gamma   90.00
#
_symmetry.space_group_name_H-M   'P 1'
#
loop_
_entity.id
_entity.type
_entity.pdbx_description
1 polymer ?
#
loop_
_entity_poly.entity_id
_entity_poly.type
_entity_poly.pdbx_seq_one_letter_code
_entity_poly.pdbx_strand_id
1 'polypeptide(L)'
;MNTTRSTAHKVRNALGMLSIATAMLLASITSTGTLRATQDEPPVANAAKLVPEDIREEALEKVDAAFAASAGPQLRVLFNNEESADARRSAAAELTNLADQADQSTPGMASAVSRLRRRIALIEATVNAGEVQDLSAGSTTSNVPSAAQAAIDWLNSVGNGQLWLDYLHLNDLLDEGVSADVLKKVSENLTPAETMEDSQRSFMQRPQFLKLKAAIDSTLATGSADSGEEAARAELKQMLDHLVASTLAYEARQLSVDADAVRSAYRALRSRFPAAYAVISPVMVNHYFNHNLHITVSENLLSRLVSDYRSESGCIADCIMGAWVTGSQVTSVNVTADIIPSSNSAAFRIQADGNTRSDTIARKDPATVRTLGNHFFHTAKPVYFNGHDVYGGPGSIDVNVNSQTVAVNTKYDGIPLIGGIIRNIARKEVAKSKGQSEALTRDRLRDEALPKFETEVDNQLAELNDTLHKTLSSLERKGVAPESISARSSSNQIAVSSRTMNVNRVGGSTQPPMLLSSSGLALQVHETALNNTIDALEFNGRSIPEDQVASELESALSELLQRDIKLSKDDKPKEESTEEPEPPTTFVFSSTDPIRAHFGEDEIILVLRAGVNQEGKDPIPEQIITVPISVSLQGGKLILEPGTFGVASVEETNRARQIGRANQIRRVLGRTIVRRELDTTFDLQGSADRALMLTLSYIRISDGWVTAELQ
;
A
#
# COMPACT_ATOMS: atom_id res chain seq x y z
N MET A 1 6.56 3.12 40.36
CA MET A 1 7.22 3.47 39.07
C MET A 1 7.87 2.22 38.45
N ASN A 2 7.10 1.20 38.06
CA ASN A 2 7.65 0.01 37.37
C ASN A 2 6.69 -0.63 36.34
N THR A 3 5.51 -0.04 36.12
CA THR A 3 4.48 -0.53 35.18
C THR A 3 4.55 0.12 33.80
N THR A 4 5.18 1.30 33.68
CA THR A 4 5.21 2.13 32.46
C THR A 4 6.15 1.66 31.36
N ARG A 5 6.92 0.58 31.55
CA ARG A 5 7.76 -0.04 30.48
C ARG A 5 7.08 -1.19 29.74
N SER A 6 5.95 -1.72 30.22
CA SER A 6 5.27 -2.86 29.60
C SER A 6 4.23 -2.49 28.54
N THR A 7 3.78 -1.23 28.49
CA THR A 7 2.72 -0.78 27.57
C THR A 7 3.25 -0.44 26.17
N ALA A 8 4.43 0.18 26.09
CA ALA A 8 5.04 0.64 24.83
C ALA A 8 5.29 -0.47 23.78
N HIS A 9 5.25 -1.74 24.18
CA HIS A 9 5.42 -2.88 23.28
C HIS A 9 4.10 -3.51 22.79
N LYS A 10 2.96 -3.17 23.42
CA LYS A 10 1.64 -3.80 23.19
C LYS A 10 0.73 -3.07 22.18
N VAL A 11 1.00 -1.80 21.93
CA VAL A 11 0.19 -0.91 21.06
C VAL A 11 0.49 -1.12 19.55
N ARG A 12 1.69 -1.59 19.23
CA ARG A 12 2.33 -1.51 17.90
C ARG A 12 1.66 -2.33 16.78
N ASN A 13 0.66 -3.17 17.10
CA ASN A 13 0.27 -4.31 16.26
C ASN A 13 -1.13 -4.18 15.60
N ALA A 14 -1.95 -3.18 15.96
CA ALA A 14 -3.27 -2.98 15.35
C ALA A 14 -3.21 -2.60 13.85
N LEU A 15 -2.07 -2.07 13.38
CA LEU A 15 -1.78 -1.78 11.96
C LEU A 15 -1.41 -3.04 11.15
N GLY A 16 -1.87 -4.21 11.59
CA GLY A 16 -1.62 -5.52 11.01
C GLY A 16 -2.23 -5.75 9.61
N MET A 17 -3.11 -4.88 9.12
CA MET A 17 -3.61 -5.00 7.76
C MET A 17 -2.52 -4.71 6.70
N LEU A 18 -1.53 -3.86 7.02
CA LEU A 18 -0.27 -3.83 6.27
C LEU A 18 0.69 -4.96 6.66
N SER A 19 0.56 -5.60 7.83
CA SER A 19 1.40 -6.77 8.17
C SER A 19 0.94 -8.04 7.45
N ILE A 20 -0.26 -8.07 6.89
CA ILE A 20 -0.74 -9.14 6.00
C ILE A 20 -0.26 -8.92 4.56
N ALA A 21 -0.28 -7.66 4.09
CA ALA A 21 0.45 -7.26 2.87
C ALA A 21 1.92 -7.65 2.98
N THR A 22 2.56 -7.24 4.09
CA THR A 22 3.92 -7.65 4.37
C THR A 22 4.03 -9.15 4.65
N ALA A 23 3.08 -9.89 5.22
CA ALA A 23 3.24 -11.34 5.43
C ALA A 23 3.28 -12.14 4.12
N MET A 24 2.48 -11.77 3.11
CA MET A 24 2.53 -12.40 1.79
C MET A 24 3.70 -11.92 0.93
N LEU A 25 4.14 -10.68 1.13
CA LEU A 25 5.44 -10.22 0.63
C LEU A 25 6.60 -10.96 1.33
N LEU A 26 6.60 -11.12 2.65
CA LEU A 26 7.64 -11.83 3.41
C LEU A 26 7.67 -13.30 3.02
N ALA A 27 6.52 -13.94 2.85
CA ALA A 27 6.43 -15.26 2.25
C ALA A 27 7.25 -15.30 0.95
N SER A 28 6.86 -14.51 -0.05
CA SER A 28 7.53 -14.47 -1.35
C SER A 28 8.97 -13.95 -1.34
N ILE A 29 9.37 -13.19 -0.32
CA ILE A 29 10.71 -12.62 -0.12
C ILE A 29 11.62 -13.57 0.71
N THR A 30 11.11 -14.67 1.25
CA THR A 30 11.95 -15.73 1.87
C THR A 30 12.73 -16.60 0.87
N SER A 31 12.71 -16.23 -0.40
CA SER A 31 13.40 -16.88 -1.52
C SER A 31 13.97 -15.83 -2.46
N THR A 32 15.28 -15.85 -2.65
CA THR A 32 16.03 -15.01 -3.60
C THR A 32 15.90 -15.55 -5.04
N GLY A 33 15.33 -14.80 -6.00
CA GLY A 33 15.41 -15.05 -7.47
C GLY A 33 14.10 -15.14 -8.32
N THR A 34 14.26 -15.25 -9.67
CA THR A 34 13.31 -15.21 -10.83
C THR A 34 13.26 -16.41 -11.83
N LEU A 35 12.45 -16.43 -12.91
CA LEU A 35 12.81 -17.21 -14.15
C LEU A 35 13.11 -16.32 -15.37
N ARG A 36 13.11 -16.96 -16.55
CA ARG A 36 13.71 -16.51 -17.80
C ARG A 36 12.72 -15.79 -18.70
N ALA A 37 13.22 -14.72 -19.30
CA ALA A 37 12.96 -14.43 -20.70
C ALA A 37 14.18 -14.85 -21.55
N THR A 38 13.96 -15.07 -22.85
CA THR A 38 15.03 -15.29 -23.85
C THR A 38 15.53 -13.96 -24.41
N GLN A 39 16.80 -13.93 -24.84
CA GLN A 39 17.39 -12.75 -25.49
C GLN A 39 16.92 -12.62 -26.94
N ASP A 40 16.56 -11.41 -27.35
CA ASP A 40 17.13 -10.72 -28.50
C ASP A 40 16.85 -9.21 -28.34
N GLU A 41 17.89 -8.36 -28.41
CA GLU A 41 17.78 -6.92 -28.16
C GLU A 41 17.99 -6.08 -29.44
N PRO A 42 16.96 -5.37 -29.92
CA PRO A 42 17.14 -4.26 -30.85
C PRO A 42 17.39 -2.95 -30.08
N PRO A 43 18.25 -2.03 -30.58
CA PRO A 43 18.43 -0.73 -29.96
C PRO A 43 17.15 0.13 -30.03
N VAL A 44 16.98 1.03 -29.05
CA VAL A 44 15.76 1.80 -28.74
C VAL A 44 15.14 2.57 -29.93
N ALA A 45 15.90 2.84 -30.98
CA ALA A 45 15.50 3.65 -32.14
C ALA A 45 14.32 3.11 -32.99
N ASN A 46 13.81 1.89 -32.77
CA ASN A 46 12.75 1.27 -33.59
C ASN A 46 11.57 0.66 -32.81
N ALA A 47 11.45 0.90 -31.50
CA ALA A 47 10.41 0.27 -30.68
C ALA A 47 8.97 0.55 -31.17
N ALA A 48 8.70 1.73 -31.74
CA ALA A 48 7.41 2.12 -32.30
C ALA A 48 7.06 1.49 -33.67
N LYS A 49 7.71 0.37 -34.03
CA LYS A 49 7.39 -0.49 -35.18
C LYS A 49 7.28 -1.99 -34.83
N LEU A 50 7.54 -2.36 -33.59
CA LEU A 50 7.65 -3.75 -33.15
C LEU A 50 6.52 -4.09 -32.17
N VAL A 51 5.73 -5.12 -32.50
CA VAL A 51 4.78 -5.71 -31.54
C VAL A 51 5.59 -6.30 -30.37
N PRO A 52 5.23 -5.99 -29.09
CA PRO A 52 5.92 -6.52 -27.92
C PRO A 52 5.90 -8.05 -27.88
N GLU A 53 7.04 -8.66 -27.49
CA GLU A 53 7.29 -10.11 -27.52
C GLU A 53 6.14 -10.94 -26.89
N ASP A 54 5.61 -10.48 -25.75
CA ASP A 54 4.60 -11.17 -24.94
C ASP A 54 3.18 -11.15 -25.54
N ILE A 55 2.96 -10.40 -26.62
CA ILE A 55 1.71 -10.40 -27.39
C ILE A 55 1.94 -10.59 -28.91
N ARG A 56 3.11 -11.06 -29.35
CA ARG A 56 3.29 -11.50 -30.74
C ARG A 56 2.46 -12.73 -31.04
N GLU A 57 2.31 -13.04 -32.33
CA GLU A 57 1.55 -14.19 -32.83
C GLU A 57 2.09 -15.49 -32.19
N GLU A 58 3.41 -15.67 -32.13
CA GLU A 58 4.08 -16.83 -31.54
C GLU A 58 4.01 -16.89 -30.00
N ALA A 59 3.59 -15.81 -29.33
CA ALA A 59 3.35 -15.78 -27.89
C ALA A 59 1.87 -16.03 -27.57
N LEU A 60 0.96 -15.40 -28.33
CA LEU A 60 -0.48 -15.62 -28.23
C LEU A 60 -0.87 -17.05 -28.65
N GLU A 61 -0.19 -17.66 -29.64
CA GLU A 61 -0.42 -19.06 -30.05
C GLU A 61 -0.24 -20.07 -28.92
N LYS A 62 0.58 -19.75 -27.91
CA LYS A 62 0.81 -20.58 -26.72
C LYS A 62 -0.33 -20.50 -25.70
N VAL A 63 -1.18 -19.48 -25.83
CA VAL A 63 -2.37 -19.22 -24.98
C VAL A 63 -3.63 -19.68 -25.72
N ASP A 64 -3.86 -19.15 -26.92
CA ASP A 64 -4.93 -19.56 -27.83
C ASP A 64 -4.57 -19.19 -29.29
N ALA A 65 -4.47 -20.21 -30.15
CA ALA A 65 -4.09 -20.03 -31.55
C ALA A 65 -5.16 -19.37 -32.44
N ALA A 66 -6.45 -19.48 -32.10
CA ALA A 66 -7.53 -18.84 -32.85
C ALA A 66 -7.61 -17.34 -32.53
N PHE A 67 -7.36 -16.97 -31.27
CA PHE A 67 -7.16 -15.59 -30.85
C PHE A 67 -5.90 -15.00 -31.51
N ALA A 68 -4.78 -15.72 -31.48
CA ALA A 68 -3.51 -15.29 -32.09
C ALA A 68 -3.64 -14.96 -33.58
N ALA A 69 -4.21 -15.88 -34.37
CA ALA A 69 -4.42 -15.69 -35.81
C ALA A 69 -5.37 -14.52 -36.13
N SER A 70 -6.30 -14.20 -35.22
CA SER A 70 -7.23 -13.07 -35.36
C SER A 70 -6.60 -11.74 -34.95
N ALA A 71 -5.79 -11.74 -33.88
CA ALA A 71 -5.18 -10.53 -33.33
C ALA A 71 -3.90 -10.11 -34.06
N GLY A 72 -3.07 -11.06 -34.53
CA GLY A 72 -1.77 -10.82 -35.17
C GLY A 72 -1.78 -9.79 -36.30
N PRO A 73 -2.73 -9.86 -37.26
CA PRO A 73 -2.86 -8.85 -38.32
C PRO A 73 -3.13 -7.43 -37.77
N GLN A 74 -4.06 -7.30 -36.83
CA GLN A 74 -4.43 -6.00 -36.27
C GLN A 74 -3.36 -5.43 -35.33
N LEU A 75 -2.61 -6.29 -34.63
CA LEU A 75 -1.45 -5.87 -33.84
C LEU A 75 -0.36 -5.25 -34.72
N ARG A 76 -0.10 -5.82 -35.91
CA ARG A 76 0.84 -5.22 -36.88
C ARG A 76 0.40 -3.82 -37.33
N VAL A 77 -0.89 -3.60 -37.58
CA VAL A 77 -1.44 -2.29 -37.93
C VAL A 77 -1.36 -1.31 -36.75
N LEU A 78 -1.83 -1.72 -35.56
CA LEU A 78 -1.88 -0.89 -34.37
C LEU A 78 -0.49 -0.38 -33.95
N PHE A 79 0.52 -1.26 -33.96
CA PHE A 79 1.88 -0.92 -33.52
C PHE A 79 2.75 -0.28 -34.61
N ASN A 80 2.35 -0.28 -35.88
CA ASN A 80 3.09 0.43 -36.93
C ASN A 80 2.79 1.93 -36.90
N ASN A 81 3.79 2.75 -36.52
CA ASN A 81 3.63 4.21 -36.46
C ASN A 81 3.72 4.93 -37.82
N GLU A 82 3.79 4.20 -38.92
CA GLU A 82 3.66 4.69 -40.30
C GLU A 82 2.24 4.50 -40.88
N GLU A 83 1.36 3.75 -40.21
CA GLU A 83 -0.05 3.62 -40.61
C GLU A 83 -0.87 4.89 -40.32
N SER A 84 -1.97 5.07 -41.06
CA SER A 84 -2.88 6.19 -40.83
C SER A 84 -3.59 6.08 -39.47
N ALA A 85 -3.93 7.23 -38.89
CA ALA A 85 -4.66 7.30 -37.61
C ALA A 85 -5.94 6.44 -37.63
N ASP A 86 -6.69 6.47 -38.73
CA ASP A 86 -7.95 5.74 -38.88
C ASP A 86 -7.77 4.23 -39.07
N ALA A 87 -6.68 3.79 -39.70
CA ALA A 87 -6.31 2.37 -39.75
C ALA A 87 -5.95 1.86 -38.34
N ARG A 88 -5.16 2.63 -37.58
CA ARG A 88 -4.77 2.30 -36.20
C ARG A 88 -5.97 2.30 -35.23
N ARG A 89 -6.91 3.23 -35.39
CA ARG A 89 -8.21 3.24 -34.67
C ARG A 89 -9.06 2.02 -34.98
N SER A 90 -9.13 1.63 -36.26
CA SER A 90 -9.89 0.45 -36.69
C SER A 90 -9.30 -0.84 -36.10
N ALA A 91 -7.96 -0.99 -36.14
CA ALA A 91 -7.24 -2.07 -35.48
C ALA A 91 -7.45 -2.09 -33.95
N ALA A 92 -7.43 -0.93 -33.29
CA ALA A 92 -7.73 -0.80 -31.85
C ALA A 92 -9.15 -1.28 -31.51
N ALA A 93 -10.15 -0.90 -32.31
CA ALA A 93 -11.54 -1.31 -32.14
C ALA A 93 -11.71 -2.82 -32.39
N GLU A 94 -11.11 -3.39 -33.43
CA GLU A 94 -11.16 -4.83 -33.69
C GLU A 94 -10.48 -5.64 -32.58
N LEU A 95 -9.29 -5.23 -32.13
CA LEU A 95 -8.59 -5.89 -31.01
C LEU A 95 -9.36 -5.78 -29.69
N THR A 96 -10.09 -4.69 -29.45
CA THR A 96 -10.98 -4.56 -28.29
C THR A 96 -12.14 -5.54 -28.37
N ASN A 97 -12.80 -5.64 -29.53
CA ASN A 97 -13.87 -6.62 -29.75
C ASN A 97 -13.40 -8.07 -29.59
N LEU A 98 -12.17 -8.40 -30.02
CA LEU A 98 -11.55 -9.71 -29.79
C LEU A 98 -11.26 -9.94 -28.30
N ALA A 99 -10.69 -8.96 -27.61
CA ALA A 99 -10.39 -9.02 -26.17
C ALA A 99 -11.64 -9.16 -25.28
N ASP A 100 -12.77 -8.62 -25.73
CA ASP A 100 -14.08 -8.73 -25.06
C ASP A 100 -14.76 -10.09 -25.30
N GLN A 101 -14.43 -10.77 -26.39
CA GLN A 101 -14.98 -12.09 -26.76
C GLN A 101 -14.10 -13.27 -26.33
N ALA A 102 -12.86 -13.02 -25.90
CA ALA A 102 -11.90 -14.05 -25.52
C ALA A 102 -12.33 -14.84 -24.27
N ASP A 103 -12.15 -16.17 -24.30
CA ASP A 103 -12.45 -17.04 -23.16
C ASP A 103 -11.39 -16.88 -22.07
N GLN A 104 -11.67 -16.01 -21.10
CA GLN A 104 -10.80 -15.74 -19.95
C GLN A 104 -10.75 -16.88 -18.92
N SER A 105 -11.43 -18.02 -19.16
CA SER A 105 -11.21 -19.26 -18.41
C SER A 105 -10.02 -20.08 -18.94
N THR A 106 -9.58 -19.85 -20.18
CA THR A 106 -8.33 -20.38 -20.71
C THR A 106 -7.13 -19.86 -19.89
N PRO A 107 -6.21 -20.72 -19.42
CA PRO A 107 -5.01 -20.29 -18.71
C PRO A 107 -4.24 -19.20 -19.45
N GLY A 108 -3.82 -18.16 -18.73
CA GLY A 108 -3.13 -16.99 -19.28
C GLY A 108 -3.95 -16.01 -20.13
N MET A 109 -5.09 -16.42 -20.70
CA MET A 109 -5.92 -15.54 -21.55
C MET A 109 -6.34 -14.27 -20.82
N ALA A 110 -6.77 -14.36 -19.56
CA ALA A 110 -7.12 -13.19 -18.74
C ALA A 110 -5.96 -12.19 -18.59
N SER A 111 -4.72 -12.67 -18.46
CA SER A 111 -3.54 -11.80 -18.32
C SER A 111 -3.13 -11.21 -19.67
N ALA A 112 -3.17 -12.00 -20.75
CA ALA A 112 -2.90 -11.54 -22.11
C ALA A 112 -3.91 -10.45 -22.57
N VAL A 113 -5.20 -10.67 -22.30
CA VAL A 113 -6.29 -9.70 -22.55
C VAL A 113 -6.08 -8.39 -21.79
N SER A 114 -5.64 -8.45 -20.54
CA SER A 114 -5.38 -7.25 -19.73
C SER A 114 -4.16 -6.46 -20.23
N ARG A 115 -3.04 -7.13 -20.52
CA ARG A 115 -1.85 -6.53 -21.17
C ARG A 115 -2.21 -5.89 -22.52
N LEU A 116 -3.00 -6.60 -23.34
CA LEU A 116 -3.47 -6.09 -24.63
C LEU A 116 -4.33 -4.83 -24.47
N ARG A 117 -5.35 -4.83 -23.60
CA ARG A 117 -6.22 -3.67 -23.36
C ARG A 117 -5.44 -2.42 -22.92
N ARG A 118 -4.43 -2.55 -22.04
CA ARG A 118 -3.56 -1.41 -21.65
C ARG A 118 -2.83 -0.79 -22.84
N ARG A 119 -2.36 -1.62 -23.76
CA ARG A 119 -1.58 -1.20 -24.93
C ARG A 119 -2.45 -0.61 -26.03
N ILE A 120 -3.66 -1.15 -26.24
CA ILE A 120 -4.68 -0.53 -27.08
C ILE A 120 -4.99 0.87 -26.57
N ALA A 121 -5.35 1.01 -25.28
CA ALA A 121 -5.70 2.31 -24.70
C ALA A 121 -4.54 3.32 -24.78
N LEU A 122 -3.30 2.88 -24.54
CA LEU A 122 -2.10 3.70 -24.72
C LEU A 122 -1.98 4.21 -26.16
N ILE A 123 -2.00 3.31 -27.14
CA ILE A 123 -1.77 3.66 -28.55
C ILE A 123 -2.92 4.49 -29.13
N GLU A 124 -4.18 4.18 -28.79
CA GLU A 124 -5.34 4.96 -29.21
C GLU A 124 -5.28 6.39 -28.66
N ALA A 125 -4.95 6.56 -27.37
CA ALA A 125 -4.73 7.88 -26.79
C ALA A 125 -3.53 8.60 -27.43
N THR A 126 -2.46 7.89 -27.81
CA THR A 126 -1.35 8.45 -28.58
C THR A 126 -1.77 8.95 -29.96
N VAL A 127 -2.56 8.18 -30.71
CA VAL A 127 -3.10 8.58 -32.02
C VAL A 127 -3.98 9.83 -31.88
N ASN A 128 -4.91 9.82 -30.94
CA ASN A 128 -5.82 10.95 -30.69
C ASN A 128 -5.08 12.20 -30.16
N ALA A 129 -3.99 12.03 -29.40
CA ALA A 129 -3.15 13.14 -28.94
C ALA A 129 -2.31 13.78 -30.05
N GLY A 130 -1.96 13.05 -31.13
CA GLY A 130 -1.24 13.59 -32.28
C GLY A 130 -2.08 14.56 -33.13
N GLU A 131 -3.40 14.44 -33.09
CA GLU A 131 -4.35 15.23 -33.88
C GLU A 131 -4.89 16.50 -33.17
N VAL A 132 -4.44 16.79 -31.95
CA VAL A 132 -4.88 18.01 -31.22
C VAL A 132 -4.57 19.27 -32.02
N GLN A 133 -5.43 20.28 -31.94
CA GLN A 133 -5.29 21.52 -32.72
C GLN A 133 -4.41 22.57 -32.02
N ASP A 134 -4.30 22.50 -30.69
CA ASP A 134 -3.43 23.38 -29.90
C ASP A 134 -2.05 22.72 -29.69
N LEU A 135 -1.01 23.39 -30.19
CA LEU A 135 0.39 22.97 -30.10
C LEU A 135 1.24 23.93 -29.25
N SER A 136 0.59 24.84 -28.51
CA SER A 136 1.26 25.81 -27.64
C SER A 136 1.93 25.13 -26.44
N ALA A 137 3.03 25.72 -25.95
CA ALA A 137 3.67 25.28 -24.72
C ALA A 137 2.91 25.83 -23.48
N GLY A 138 2.89 25.05 -22.40
CA GLY A 138 2.21 25.43 -21.17
C GLY A 138 2.93 26.56 -20.43
N SER A 139 2.19 27.57 -19.99
CA SER A 139 2.65 28.72 -19.19
C SER A 139 3.00 28.36 -17.73
N THR A 140 3.60 27.19 -17.52
CA THR A 140 3.90 26.63 -16.20
C THR A 140 4.90 27.51 -15.46
N THR A 141 4.52 28.01 -14.28
CA THR A 141 5.45 28.71 -13.39
C THR A 141 6.57 27.77 -12.96
N SER A 142 7.82 28.14 -13.27
CA SER A 142 8.99 27.31 -12.99
C SER A 142 9.20 27.16 -11.49
N ASN A 143 9.05 25.94 -10.98
CA ASN A 143 9.29 25.59 -9.58
C ASN A 143 10.77 25.30 -9.28
N VAL A 144 11.68 25.63 -10.23
CA VAL A 144 13.13 25.37 -10.13
C VAL A 144 13.75 26.01 -8.90
N PRO A 145 13.54 27.31 -8.56
CA PRO A 145 14.15 27.90 -7.36
C PRO A 145 13.68 27.21 -6.07
N SER A 146 12.39 26.86 -5.97
CA SER A 146 11.84 26.15 -4.81
C SER A 146 12.37 24.72 -4.69
N ALA A 147 12.57 24.03 -5.81
CA ALA A 147 13.17 22.70 -5.83
C ALA A 147 14.69 22.74 -5.53
N ALA A 148 15.38 23.80 -5.98
CA ALA A 148 16.79 24.03 -5.69
C ALA A 148 16.98 24.31 -4.20
N GLN A 149 16.19 25.22 -3.61
CA GLN A 149 16.22 25.50 -2.17
C GLN A 149 15.96 24.22 -1.34
N ALA A 150 14.98 23.39 -1.71
CA ALA A 150 14.72 22.13 -1.01
C ALA A 150 15.88 21.10 -1.11
N ALA A 151 16.67 21.14 -2.20
CA ALA A 151 17.89 20.34 -2.32
C ALA A 151 19.06 20.94 -1.52
N ILE A 152 19.17 22.27 -1.48
CA ILE A 152 20.18 23.01 -0.70
C ILE A 152 19.96 22.79 0.80
N ASP A 153 18.74 22.98 1.30
CA ASP A 153 18.37 22.80 2.71
C ASP A 153 18.63 21.37 3.18
N TRP A 154 18.36 20.38 2.33
CA TRP A 154 18.69 18.99 2.61
C TRP A 154 20.20 18.73 2.61
N LEU A 155 20.95 19.21 1.61
CA LEU A 155 22.41 19.05 1.58
C LEU A 155 23.11 19.72 2.76
N ASN A 156 22.58 20.84 3.27
CA ASN A 156 23.06 21.48 4.51
C ASN A 156 22.89 20.61 5.76
N SER A 157 22.03 19.58 5.72
CA SER A 157 21.90 18.57 6.79
C SER A 157 22.81 17.34 6.61
N VAL A 158 23.48 17.21 5.46
CA VAL A 158 24.32 16.06 5.10
C VAL A 158 25.81 16.39 5.32
N GLY A 159 26.54 15.45 5.93
CA GLY A 159 28.00 15.57 6.09
C GLY A 159 28.69 15.73 4.73
N ASN A 160 29.53 16.76 4.60
CA ASN A 160 30.17 17.19 3.34
C ASN A 160 29.21 17.65 2.21
N GLY A 161 27.92 17.89 2.49
CA GLY A 161 26.93 18.29 1.48
C GLY A 161 27.26 19.56 0.70
N GLN A 162 28.01 20.49 1.31
CA GLN A 162 28.50 21.71 0.64
C GLN A 162 29.29 21.41 -0.66
N LEU A 163 30.06 20.32 -0.71
CA LEU A 163 30.83 19.96 -1.91
C LEU A 163 29.92 19.64 -3.11
N TRP A 164 28.71 19.13 -2.84
CA TRP A 164 27.70 18.88 -3.87
C TRP A 164 26.99 20.17 -4.32
N LEU A 165 26.87 21.19 -3.45
CA LEU A 165 26.30 22.49 -3.85
C LEU A 165 27.14 23.17 -4.93
N ASP A 166 28.46 23.16 -4.73
CA ASP A 166 29.42 23.78 -5.62
C ASP A 166 29.57 22.95 -6.92
N TYR A 167 29.62 21.61 -6.84
CA TYR A 167 29.70 20.73 -8.01
C TYR A 167 28.43 20.75 -8.88
N LEU A 168 27.25 20.72 -8.26
CA LEU A 168 25.97 20.70 -8.98
C LEU A 168 25.49 22.11 -9.38
N HIS A 169 26.20 23.19 -9.01
CA HIS A 169 25.82 24.57 -9.30
C HIS A 169 24.41 24.93 -8.78
N LEU A 170 24.03 24.46 -7.59
CA LEU A 170 22.65 24.64 -7.09
C LEU A 170 22.31 26.08 -6.73
N ASN A 171 23.29 26.87 -6.29
CA ASN A 171 23.09 28.29 -5.94
C ASN A 171 22.73 29.12 -7.18
N ASP A 172 23.30 28.78 -8.35
CA ASP A 172 23.06 29.40 -9.65
C ASP A 172 21.59 29.22 -10.14
N LEU A 173 20.78 28.42 -9.43
CA LEU A 173 19.35 28.21 -9.70
C LEU A 173 18.40 29.02 -8.81
N LEU A 174 18.92 29.80 -7.86
CA LEU A 174 18.11 30.66 -6.98
C LEU A 174 17.84 32.06 -7.57
N ASP A 175 18.59 32.46 -8.60
CA ASP A 175 18.44 33.77 -9.25
C ASP A 175 17.14 33.88 -10.08
N GLU A 176 16.55 35.08 -10.12
CA GLU A 176 15.41 35.35 -11.01
C GLU A 176 15.86 35.34 -12.49
N GLY A 177 15.26 34.46 -13.29
CA GLY A 177 15.52 34.40 -14.74
C GLY A 177 16.71 33.53 -15.16
N VAL A 178 17.03 32.47 -14.40
CA VAL A 178 18.03 31.44 -14.73
C VAL A 178 18.04 31.10 -16.23
N SER A 179 19.21 31.16 -16.87
CA SER A 179 19.35 30.92 -18.31
C SER A 179 19.21 29.43 -18.68
N ALA A 180 18.77 29.16 -19.92
CA ALA A 180 18.65 27.81 -20.44
C ALA A 180 19.96 27.01 -20.42
N ASP A 181 21.12 27.67 -20.48
CA ASP A 181 22.42 26.99 -20.47
C ASP A 181 22.88 26.64 -19.04
N VAL A 182 22.51 27.44 -18.03
CA VAL A 182 22.66 27.04 -16.62
C VAL A 182 21.74 25.87 -16.31
N LEU A 183 20.47 25.93 -16.75
CA LEU A 183 19.50 24.84 -16.59
C LEU A 183 20.00 23.52 -17.22
N LYS A 184 20.52 23.54 -18.46
CA LYS A 184 21.13 22.36 -19.09
C LYS A 184 22.29 21.82 -18.27
N LYS A 185 23.27 22.67 -17.93
CA LYS A 185 24.46 22.29 -17.17
C LYS A 185 24.12 21.63 -15.82
N VAL A 186 23.11 22.15 -15.11
CA VAL A 186 22.68 21.53 -13.84
C VAL A 186 21.91 20.22 -14.10
N SER A 187 21.08 20.12 -15.15
CA SER A 187 20.45 18.83 -15.51
C SER A 187 21.47 17.76 -15.94
N GLU A 188 22.54 18.15 -16.61
CA GLU A 188 23.70 17.31 -16.93
C GLU A 188 24.42 16.85 -15.66
N ASN A 189 24.82 17.76 -14.77
CA ASN A 189 25.49 17.42 -13.50
C ASN A 189 24.59 16.62 -12.53
N LEU A 190 23.26 16.77 -12.62
CA LEU A 190 22.28 15.95 -11.88
C LEU A 190 22.07 14.54 -12.48
N THR A 191 22.66 14.24 -13.63
CA THR A 191 22.59 12.91 -14.27
C THR A 191 23.80 12.08 -13.81
N PRO A 192 23.61 10.88 -13.22
CA PRO A 192 24.73 10.06 -12.76
C PRO A 192 25.67 9.65 -13.91
N ALA A 193 26.94 10.04 -13.83
CA ALA A 193 27.95 9.72 -14.83
C ALA A 193 28.59 8.35 -14.59
N GLU A 194 29.05 7.67 -15.65
CA GLU A 194 29.78 6.39 -15.56
C GLU A 194 31.09 6.48 -14.74
N THR A 195 31.64 7.69 -14.61
CA THR A 195 32.84 7.98 -13.81
C THR A 195 32.59 8.11 -12.31
N MET A 196 31.33 8.05 -11.85
CA MET A 196 30.96 8.13 -10.45
C MET A 196 30.97 6.73 -9.79
N GLU A 197 31.49 6.66 -8.55
CA GLU A 197 31.42 5.45 -7.73
C GLU A 197 29.96 5.08 -7.41
N ASP A 198 29.69 3.80 -7.14
CA ASP A 198 28.35 3.27 -6.88
C ASP A 198 27.64 3.98 -5.71
N SER A 199 28.42 4.41 -4.71
CA SER A 199 27.99 5.22 -3.56
C SER A 199 27.49 6.60 -4.00
N GLN A 200 28.20 7.25 -4.92
CA GLN A 200 27.85 8.54 -5.51
C GLN A 200 26.65 8.42 -6.43
N ARG A 201 26.61 7.39 -7.30
CA ARG A 201 25.47 7.12 -8.19
C ARG A 201 24.19 6.83 -7.40
N SER A 202 24.31 6.13 -6.27
CA SER A 202 23.20 5.92 -5.32
C SER A 202 22.79 7.21 -4.58
N PHE A 203 23.73 8.09 -4.24
CA PHE A 203 23.45 9.39 -3.63
C PHE A 203 22.72 10.35 -4.57
N MET A 204 23.01 10.30 -5.88
CA MET A 204 22.32 11.09 -6.90
C MET A 204 20.84 10.68 -7.11
N GLN A 205 20.45 9.46 -6.71
CA GLN A 205 19.05 8.99 -6.74
C GLN A 205 18.19 9.49 -5.57
N ARG A 206 18.68 10.42 -4.73
CA ARG A 206 17.91 10.95 -3.59
C ARG A 206 16.74 11.84 -4.07
N PRO A 207 15.55 11.79 -3.42
CA PRO A 207 14.33 12.43 -3.93
C PRO A 207 14.44 13.93 -4.22
N GLN A 208 15.32 14.65 -3.53
CA GLN A 208 15.59 16.07 -3.71
C GLN A 208 16.18 16.37 -5.09
N PHE A 209 17.24 15.65 -5.48
CA PHE A 209 17.87 15.78 -6.80
C PHE A 209 16.91 15.37 -7.92
N LEU A 210 16.14 14.29 -7.71
CA LEU A 210 15.15 13.83 -8.67
C LEU A 210 14.02 14.84 -8.89
N LYS A 211 13.53 15.49 -7.82
CA LYS A 211 12.54 16.58 -7.91
C LYS A 211 13.12 17.82 -8.59
N LEU A 212 14.38 18.16 -8.32
CA LEU A 212 15.06 19.30 -8.95
C LEU A 212 15.29 19.07 -10.44
N LYS A 213 15.89 17.94 -10.83
CA LYS A 213 16.08 17.56 -12.24
C LYS A 213 14.74 17.56 -12.98
N ALA A 214 13.69 17.01 -12.38
CA ALA A 214 12.35 17.02 -12.96
C ALA A 214 11.77 18.44 -13.19
N ALA A 215 12.03 19.39 -12.28
CA ALA A 215 11.64 20.80 -12.44
C ALA A 215 12.43 21.50 -13.57
N ILE A 216 13.74 21.24 -13.65
CA ILE A 216 14.64 21.77 -14.68
C ILE A 216 14.23 21.24 -16.05
N ASP A 217 14.08 19.93 -16.21
CA ASP A 217 13.73 19.29 -17.49
C ASP A 217 12.34 19.75 -17.98
N SER A 218 11.35 19.89 -17.08
CA SER A 218 10.05 20.47 -17.42
C SER A 218 10.11 21.96 -17.78
N THR A 219 11.15 22.70 -17.36
CA THR A 219 11.36 24.10 -17.75
C THR A 219 12.10 24.20 -19.09
N LEU A 220 13.10 23.34 -19.33
CA LEU A 220 13.77 23.23 -20.63
C LEU A 220 12.78 22.83 -21.74
N ALA A 221 11.81 21.96 -21.44
CA ALA A 221 10.76 21.53 -22.36
C ALA A 221 9.73 22.61 -22.74
N THR A 222 9.69 23.79 -22.08
CA THR A 222 8.88 24.93 -22.58
C THR A 222 9.68 25.87 -23.48
N GLY A 223 11.02 25.77 -23.47
CA GLY A 223 11.92 26.68 -24.18
C GLY A 223 12.07 26.43 -25.69
N SER A 224 11.49 25.37 -26.26
CA SER A 224 11.56 25.03 -27.70
C SER A 224 10.46 25.67 -28.56
N ALA A 225 9.62 26.54 -27.99
CA ALA A 225 8.32 26.91 -28.55
C ALA A 225 8.31 27.71 -29.88
N ASP A 226 9.42 28.33 -30.32
CA ASP A 226 9.48 29.18 -31.53
C ASP A 226 9.50 28.41 -32.87
N SER A 227 9.21 27.10 -32.86
CA SER A 227 9.09 26.28 -34.07
C SER A 227 7.72 26.46 -34.76
N GLY A 228 7.70 26.63 -36.09
CA GLY A 228 6.46 26.66 -36.88
C GLY A 228 5.64 25.36 -36.82
N GLU A 229 4.35 25.42 -37.19
CA GLU A 229 3.37 24.34 -36.92
C GLU A 229 3.84 22.94 -37.37
N GLU A 230 4.40 22.82 -38.58
CA GLU A 230 4.91 21.54 -39.11
C GLU A 230 6.04 20.95 -38.25
N ALA A 231 6.94 21.79 -37.73
CA ALA A 231 8.00 21.38 -36.83
C ALA A 231 7.45 21.03 -35.43
N ALA A 232 6.46 21.77 -34.92
CA ALA A 232 5.76 21.45 -33.68
C ALA A 232 4.98 20.13 -33.78
N ARG A 233 4.36 19.82 -34.93
CA ARG A 233 3.75 18.51 -35.23
C ARG A 233 4.78 17.38 -35.21
N ALA A 234 5.96 17.60 -35.80
CA ALA A 234 7.04 16.63 -35.81
C ALA A 234 7.64 16.39 -34.41
N GLU A 235 7.86 17.45 -33.62
CA GLU A 235 8.28 17.40 -32.21
C GLU A 235 7.25 16.62 -31.38
N LEU A 236 5.95 16.93 -31.51
CA LEU A 236 4.86 16.20 -30.86
C LEU A 236 4.90 14.72 -31.22
N LYS A 237 5.00 14.35 -32.51
CA LYS A 237 5.08 12.94 -32.92
C LYS A 237 6.27 12.23 -32.28
N GLN A 238 7.45 12.85 -32.23
CA GLN A 238 8.65 12.27 -31.61
C GLN A 238 8.48 12.07 -30.10
N MET A 239 7.90 13.04 -29.38
CA MET A 239 7.63 12.91 -27.93
C MET A 239 6.59 11.82 -27.64
N LEU A 240 5.59 11.68 -28.52
CA LEU A 240 4.56 10.64 -28.45
C LEU A 240 5.14 9.24 -28.74
N ASP A 241 5.90 9.08 -29.82
CA ASP A 241 6.60 7.83 -30.15
C ASP A 241 7.56 7.42 -29.00
N HIS A 242 8.28 8.39 -28.40
CA HIS A 242 9.19 8.14 -27.29
C HIS A 242 8.48 7.76 -25.99
N LEU A 243 7.32 8.35 -25.68
CA LEU A 243 6.51 7.96 -24.52
C LEU A 243 6.00 6.51 -24.67
N VAL A 244 5.50 6.13 -25.85
CA VAL A 244 5.07 4.75 -26.12
C VAL A 244 6.25 3.79 -26.03
N ALA A 245 7.36 4.09 -26.71
CA ALA A 245 8.58 3.27 -26.68
C ALA A 245 9.10 3.03 -25.25
N SER A 246 9.15 4.09 -24.43
CA SER A 246 9.59 4.00 -23.03
C SER A 246 8.62 3.18 -22.18
N THR A 247 7.31 3.31 -22.42
CA THR A 247 6.27 2.59 -21.66
C THR A 247 6.27 1.09 -21.97
N LEU A 248 6.46 0.72 -23.24
CA LEU A 248 6.60 -0.68 -23.65
C LEU A 248 7.93 -1.29 -23.17
N ALA A 249 9.03 -0.51 -23.19
CA ALA A 249 10.31 -0.93 -22.62
C ALA A 249 10.20 -1.16 -21.10
N TYR A 250 9.47 -0.29 -20.39
CA TYR A 250 9.19 -0.48 -18.97
C TYR A 250 8.34 -1.73 -18.70
N GLU A 251 7.24 -1.95 -19.41
CA GLU A 251 6.45 -3.18 -19.21
C GLU A 251 7.28 -4.46 -19.43
N ALA A 252 8.19 -4.45 -20.41
CA ALA A 252 9.02 -5.60 -20.75
C ALA A 252 10.20 -5.85 -19.78
N ARG A 253 10.76 -4.81 -19.15
CA ARG A 253 12.00 -4.92 -18.35
C ARG A 253 11.89 -4.46 -16.89
N GLN A 254 10.87 -3.67 -16.53
CA GLN A 254 10.55 -3.15 -15.19
C GLN A 254 11.71 -2.42 -14.47
N LEU A 255 12.64 -1.79 -15.22
CA LEU A 255 13.81 -1.15 -14.61
C LEU A 255 13.56 0.32 -14.24
N SER A 256 14.35 0.80 -13.28
CA SER A 256 14.35 2.17 -12.79
C SER A 256 14.60 3.20 -13.89
N VAL A 257 15.49 2.88 -14.85
CA VAL A 257 15.82 3.72 -16.00
C VAL A 257 14.65 3.86 -16.98
N ASP A 258 13.88 2.80 -17.21
CA ASP A 258 12.71 2.86 -18.09
C ASP A 258 11.56 3.59 -17.40
N ALA A 259 11.40 3.38 -16.09
CA ALA A 259 10.44 4.13 -15.28
C ALA A 259 10.73 5.64 -15.31
N ASP A 260 12.00 6.04 -15.22
CA ASP A 260 12.38 7.45 -15.37
C ASP A 260 12.18 7.97 -16.81
N ALA A 261 12.50 7.17 -17.83
CA ALA A 261 12.22 7.52 -19.23
C ALA A 261 10.72 7.79 -19.47
N VAL A 262 9.84 6.90 -19.00
CA VAL A 262 8.37 7.08 -19.03
C VAL A 262 7.96 8.36 -18.32
N ARG A 263 8.47 8.60 -17.12
CA ARG A 263 8.12 9.79 -16.32
C ARG A 263 8.67 11.08 -16.90
N SER A 264 9.86 11.05 -17.50
CA SER A 264 10.49 12.19 -18.16
C SER A 264 9.79 12.54 -19.47
N ALA A 265 9.47 11.55 -20.31
CA ALA A 265 8.65 11.75 -21.51
C ALA A 265 7.25 12.32 -21.17
N TYR A 266 6.60 11.77 -20.14
CA TYR A 266 5.29 12.25 -19.66
C TYR A 266 5.34 13.68 -19.10
N ARG A 267 6.40 14.03 -18.33
CA ARG A 267 6.64 15.39 -17.82
C ARG A 267 6.96 16.39 -18.94
N ALA A 268 7.79 16.00 -19.91
CA ALA A 268 8.12 16.84 -21.05
C ALA A 268 6.89 17.10 -21.93
N LEU A 269 6.09 16.07 -22.25
CA LEU A 269 4.84 16.21 -23.00
C LEU A 269 3.87 17.17 -22.30
N ARG A 270 3.76 17.09 -20.97
CA ARG A 270 2.94 18.02 -20.16
C ARG A 270 3.37 19.48 -20.32
N SER A 271 4.68 19.75 -20.30
CA SER A 271 5.22 21.09 -20.48
C SER A 271 5.04 21.60 -21.91
N ARG A 272 5.39 20.79 -22.90
CA ARG A 272 5.53 21.21 -24.29
C ARG A 272 4.22 21.23 -25.09
N PHE A 273 3.30 20.30 -24.80
CA PHE A 273 2.02 20.14 -25.50
C PHE A 273 0.88 19.79 -24.52
N PRO A 274 0.37 20.75 -23.72
CA PRO A 274 -0.64 20.49 -22.69
C PRO A 274 -1.93 19.88 -23.22
N ALA A 275 -2.34 20.21 -24.44
CA ALA A 275 -3.53 19.65 -25.08
C ALA A 275 -3.36 18.15 -25.41
N ALA A 276 -2.22 17.74 -25.97
CA ALA A 276 -1.89 16.34 -26.22
C ALA A 276 -1.75 15.56 -24.89
N TYR A 277 -1.11 16.16 -23.89
CA TYR A 277 -1.04 15.61 -22.53
C TYR A 277 -2.43 15.39 -21.94
N ALA A 278 -3.40 16.30 -22.13
CA ALA A 278 -4.75 16.15 -21.58
C ALA A 278 -5.50 14.92 -22.13
N VAL A 279 -5.21 14.50 -23.37
CA VAL A 279 -5.76 13.28 -23.98
C VAL A 279 -5.12 12.00 -23.39
N ILE A 280 -3.79 12.01 -23.18
CA ILE A 280 -3.04 10.84 -22.71
C ILE A 280 -3.07 10.66 -21.18
N SER A 281 -3.16 11.75 -20.42
CA SER A 281 -3.07 11.73 -18.95
C SER A 281 -4.07 10.77 -18.28
N PRO A 282 -5.35 10.66 -18.69
CA PRO A 282 -6.27 9.70 -18.08
C PRO A 282 -5.83 8.24 -18.27
N VAL A 283 -5.35 7.88 -19.46
CA VAL A 283 -4.87 6.53 -19.79
C VAL A 283 -3.60 6.22 -19.00
N MET A 284 -2.64 7.14 -18.95
CA MET A 284 -1.43 6.94 -18.14
C MET A 284 -1.74 6.80 -16.65
N VAL A 285 -2.69 7.58 -16.12
CA VAL A 285 -3.13 7.46 -14.72
C VAL A 285 -3.84 6.14 -14.42
N ASN A 286 -4.68 5.64 -15.33
CA ASN A 286 -5.47 4.42 -15.09
C ASN A 286 -4.69 3.12 -15.29
N HIS A 287 -3.66 3.12 -16.14
CA HIS A 287 -2.96 1.91 -16.59
C HIS A 287 -1.47 1.83 -16.21
N TYR A 288 -0.84 2.94 -15.78
CA TYR A 288 0.59 2.96 -15.42
C TYR A 288 0.93 3.80 -14.18
N PHE A 289 0.10 4.76 -13.76
CA PHE A 289 0.28 5.58 -12.55
C PHE A 289 -0.87 5.41 -11.55
N ASN A 290 -1.51 4.24 -11.50
CA ASN A 290 -2.63 3.96 -10.61
C ASN A 290 -2.17 3.76 -9.15
N HIS A 291 -3.09 3.57 -8.21
CA HIS A 291 -2.75 3.02 -6.89
C HIS A 291 -2.14 1.62 -7.05
N ASN A 292 -1.12 1.28 -6.26
CA ASN A 292 -0.38 0.00 -6.34
C ASN A 292 -0.50 -0.86 -5.07
N LEU A 293 -1.27 -0.41 -4.09
CA LEU A 293 -1.70 -1.19 -2.93
C LEU A 293 -3.18 -0.92 -2.66
N HIS A 294 -3.98 -1.98 -2.55
CA HIS A 294 -5.39 -1.93 -2.14
C HIS A 294 -5.63 -2.87 -0.95
N ILE A 295 -6.41 -2.39 0.02
CA ILE A 295 -6.82 -3.14 1.21
C ILE A 295 -8.33 -2.96 1.38
N THR A 296 -9.09 -4.05 1.42
CA THR A 296 -10.54 -4.04 1.65
C THR A 296 -10.87 -4.83 2.91
N VAL A 297 -11.56 -4.19 3.86
CA VAL A 297 -11.90 -4.72 5.18
C VAL A 297 -13.41 -4.89 5.26
N SER A 298 -13.89 -6.09 5.58
CA SER A 298 -15.32 -6.30 5.86
C SER A 298 -15.74 -5.71 7.22
N GLU A 299 -17.02 -5.37 7.34
CA GLU A 299 -17.64 -4.99 8.60
C GLU A 299 -17.54 -6.10 9.65
N ASN A 300 -17.67 -7.37 9.25
CA ASN A 300 -17.55 -8.48 10.18
C ASN A 300 -16.15 -8.52 10.82
N LEU A 301 -15.10 -8.32 10.03
CA LEU A 301 -13.73 -8.23 10.53
C LEU A 301 -13.49 -6.97 11.36
N LEU A 302 -13.92 -5.80 10.88
CA LEU A 302 -13.80 -4.54 11.63
C LEU A 302 -14.50 -4.62 12.99
N SER A 303 -15.72 -5.15 13.00
CA SER A 303 -16.51 -5.35 14.21
C SER A 303 -15.86 -6.38 15.13
N ARG A 304 -15.33 -7.52 14.61
CA ARG A 304 -14.50 -8.48 15.38
C ARG A 304 -13.31 -7.80 16.05
N LEU A 305 -12.55 -6.97 15.33
CA LEU A 305 -11.37 -6.25 15.84
C LEU A 305 -11.72 -5.28 16.99
N VAL A 306 -12.83 -4.55 16.85
CA VAL A 306 -13.33 -3.57 17.84
C VAL A 306 -14.15 -4.21 18.98
N SER A 307 -14.55 -5.49 18.87
CA SER A 307 -15.47 -6.17 19.80
C SER A 307 -14.93 -6.40 21.22
N ASP A 308 -15.12 -5.41 22.09
CA ASP A 308 -15.02 -5.57 23.54
C ASP A 308 -16.37 -5.97 24.17
N TYR A 309 -16.33 -6.88 25.14
CA TYR A 309 -17.46 -7.18 26.02
C TYR A 309 -16.97 -7.14 27.46
N ARG A 310 -17.46 -6.15 28.21
CA ARG A 310 -17.08 -5.93 29.60
C ARG A 310 -18.29 -5.83 30.52
N SER A 311 -18.09 -6.22 31.79
CA SER A 311 -19.08 -6.11 32.84
C SER A 311 -18.44 -5.51 34.08
N GLU A 312 -18.86 -4.30 34.44
CA GLU A 312 -18.33 -3.51 35.55
C GLU A 312 -19.35 -3.48 36.70
N SER A 313 -18.89 -3.46 37.94
CA SER A 313 -19.76 -3.25 39.11
C SER A 313 -19.30 -2.05 39.92
N GLY A 314 -20.27 -1.28 40.44
CA GLY A 314 -20.01 -0.07 41.21
C GLY A 314 -21.06 0.18 42.28
N CYS A 315 -20.74 1.06 43.22
CA CYS A 315 -21.67 1.53 44.25
C CYS A 315 -22.34 2.84 43.81
N ILE A 316 -23.63 2.97 44.10
CA ILE A 316 -24.40 4.21 43.95
C ILE A 316 -24.45 4.92 45.30
N ALA A 317 -24.10 6.19 45.34
CA ALA A 317 -24.26 7.08 46.49
C ALA A 317 -24.58 8.51 45.99
N ASP A 318 -25.84 8.91 46.02
CA ASP A 318 -26.33 10.13 45.35
C ASP A 318 -27.54 10.78 46.07
N CYS A 319 -27.88 12.02 45.69
CA CYS A 319 -29.03 12.76 46.21
C CYS A 319 -30.08 13.05 45.10
N ILE A 320 -31.04 12.14 44.92
CA ILE A 320 -32.10 12.26 43.91
C ILE A 320 -33.34 12.93 44.52
N MET A 321 -33.75 14.08 43.98
CA MET A 321 -34.93 14.84 44.45
C MET A 321 -34.95 15.12 45.97
N GLY A 322 -33.78 15.26 46.60
CA GLY A 322 -33.64 15.42 48.05
C GLY A 322 -33.86 14.14 48.87
N ALA A 323 -33.73 12.97 48.24
CA ALA A 323 -33.62 11.67 48.89
C ALA A 323 -32.18 11.16 48.77
N TRP A 324 -31.60 10.65 49.86
CA TRP A 324 -30.28 10.02 49.82
C TRP A 324 -30.40 8.58 49.31
N VAL A 325 -29.81 8.30 48.16
CA VAL A 325 -29.87 7.02 47.44
C VAL A 325 -28.55 6.29 47.60
N THR A 326 -28.62 5.08 48.17
CA THR A 326 -27.47 4.18 48.31
C THR A 326 -27.77 2.84 47.68
N GLY A 327 -26.86 2.28 46.89
CA GLY A 327 -27.10 1.00 46.21
C GLY A 327 -25.88 0.41 45.53
N SER A 328 -26.11 -0.62 44.72
CA SER A 328 -25.11 -1.27 43.87
C SER A 328 -25.64 -1.38 42.44
N GLN A 329 -24.73 -1.33 41.47
CA GLN A 329 -25.03 -1.56 40.06
C GLN A 329 -24.04 -2.52 39.40
N VAL A 330 -24.51 -3.16 38.33
CA VAL A 330 -23.70 -3.94 37.39
C VAL A 330 -24.06 -3.48 35.98
N THR A 331 -23.08 -2.93 35.27
CA THR A 331 -23.21 -2.44 33.89
C THR A 331 -22.49 -3.41 32.97
N SER A 332 -23.22 -4.01 32.02
CA SER A 332 -22.62 -4.82 30.96
C SER A 332 -22.68 -4.05 29.65
N VAL A 333 -21.59 -4.03 28.89
CA VAL A 333 -21.44 -3.28 27.64
C VAL A 333 -20.87 -4.19 26.55
N ASN A 334 -21.44 -4.10 25.35
CA ASN A 334 -20.95 -4.77 24.15
C ASN A 334 -20.63 -3.72 23.07
N VAL A 335 -19.36 -3.59 22.70
CA VAL A 335 -18.88 -2.65 21.68
C VAL A 335 -18.84 -3.35 20.32
N THR A 336 -19.25 -2.67 19.24
CA THR A 336 -19.17 -3.15 17.85
C THR A 336 -18.87 -2.01 16.88
N ALA A 337 -18.61 -2.34 15.62
CA ALA A 337 -18.50 -1.38 14.52
C ALA A 337 -19.54 -1.63 13.41
N ASP A 338 -20.05 -0.55 12.82
CA ASP A 338 -21.05 -0.48 11.73
C ASP A 338 -20.49 0.40 10.60
N ILE A 339 -20.40 -0.08 9.36
CA ILE A 339 -19.76 0.65 8.26
C ILE A 339 -20.74 1.59 7.55
N ILE A 340 -20.36 2.86 7.42
CA ILE A 340 -21.20 3.91 6.85
C ILE A 340 -20.76 4.18 5.40
N PRO A 341 -21.68 4.18 4.40
CA PRO A 341 -21.33 4.52 3.02
C PRO A 341 -20.71 5.92 2.88
N SER A 342 -19.55 6.00 2.24
CA SER A 342 -18.86 7.27 1.90
C SER A 342 -17.96 7.08 0.68
N SER A 343 -18.02 8.02 -0.26
CA SER A 343 -17.21 7.99 -1.49
C SER A 343 -15.81 8.60 -1.33
N ASN A 344 -15.62 9.46 -0.32
CA ASN A 344 -14.45 10.35 -0.20
C ASN A 344 -13.66 10.13 1.11
N SER A 345 -14.12 9.23 1.97
CA SER A 345 -13.47 8.82 3.22
C SER A 345 -13.90 7.39 3.54
N ALA A 346 -13.09 6.64 4.28
CA ALA A 346 -13.61 5.45 4.96
C ALA A 346 -14.35 5.91 6.21
N ALA A 347 -15.62 5.49 6.37
CA ALA A 347 -16.47 5.91 7.47
C ALA A 347 -17.12 4.69 8.15
N PHE A 348 -17.17 4.72 9.48
CA PHE A 348 -17.86 3.73 10.30
C PHE A 348 -18.38 4.37 11.59
N ARG A 349 -19.20 3.65 12.36
CA ARG A 349 -19.65 4.04 13.69
C ARG A 349 -19.10 3.02 14.68
N ILE A 350 -18.42 3.50 15.71
CA ILE A 350 -18.24 2.70 16.93
C ILE A 350 -19.54 2.86 17.71
N GLN A 351 -20.15 1.75 18.10
CA GLN A 351 -21.38 1.73 18.88
C GLN A 351 -21.21 0.78 20.06
N ALA A 352 -21.83 1.11 21.19
CA ALA A 352 -21.78 0.30 22.40
C ALA A 352 -23.18 0.20 23.02
N ASP A 353 -23.65 -1.05 23.09
CA ASP A 353 -24.95 -1.40 23.66
C ASP A 353 -24.77 -1.82 25.12
N GLY A 354 -25.43 -1.08 26.01
CA GLY A 354 -25.28 -1.20 27.46
C GLY A 354 -26.56 -1.62 28.18
N ASN A 355 -26.41 -2.42 29.24
CA ASN A 355 -27.45 -2.67 30.24
C ASN A 355 -26.89 -2.48 31.66
N THR A 356 -27.39 -1.46 32.35
CA THR A 356 -27.13 -1.17 33.76
C THR A 356 -28.25 -1.74 34.62
N ARG A 357 -27.95 -2.78 35.39
CA ARG A 357 -28.84 -3.31 36.44
C ARG A 357 -28.48 -2.69 37.78
N SER A 358 -29.47 -2.24 38.55
CA SER A 358 -29.26 -1.56 39.84
C SER A 358 -30.22 -2.05 40.92
N ASP A 359 -29.75 -2.02 42.17
CA ASP A 359 -30.57 -2.20 43.38
C ASP A 359 -30.24 -1.07 44.34
N THR A 360 -31.25 -0.24 44.63
CA THR A 360 -31.08 1.06 45.28
C THR A 360 -32.07 1.26 46.41
N ILE A 361 -31.61 1.91 47.48
CA ILE A 361 -32.41 2.31 48.64
C ILE A 361 -32.36 3.83 48.77
N ALA A 362 -33.47 4.49 48.44
CA ALA A 362 -33.67 5.92 48.62
C ALA A 362 -34.31 6.22 49.99
N ARG A 363 -33.71 7.14 50.75
CA ARG A 363 -34.19 7.57 52.08
C ARG A 363 -34.55 9.05 52.06
N LYS A 364 -35.81 9.38 52.41
CA LYS A 364 -36.31 10.75 52.56
C LYS A 364 -37.46 10.76 53.56
N ASP A 365 -37.31 11.46 54.68
CA ASP A 365 -38.28 11.44 55.77
C ASP A 365 -39.71 11.76 55.27
N PRO A 366 -40.75 10.94 55.58
CA PRO A 366 -40.79 9.80 56.48
C PRO A 366 -40.62 8.40 55.82
N ALA A 367 -40.20 8.34 54.55
CA ALA A 367 -40.20 7.14 53.72
C ALA A 367 -38.79 6.56 53.45
N THR A 368 -38.76 5.27 53.16
CA THR A 368 -37.62 4.57 52.54
C THR A 368 -38.14 3.70 51.41
N VAL A 369 -37.53 3.81 50.23
CA VAL A 369 -37.99 3.19 48.99
C VAL A 369 -36.87 2.30 48.46
N ARG A 370 -37.17 1.04 48.13
CA ARG A 370 -36.24 0.17 47.39
C ARG A 370 -36.70 0.04 45.95
N THR A 371 -35.79 0.32 45.02
CA THR A 371 -36.04 0.30 43.59
C THR A 371 -35.00 -0.57 42.90
N LEU A 372 -35.48 -1.49 42.07
CA LEU A 372 -34.66 -2.22 41.11
C LEU A 372 -34.70 -1.49 39.77
N GLY A 373 -33.55 -1.37 39.11
CA GLY A 373 -33.40 -0.82 37.78
C GLY A 373 -32.83 -1.84 36.80
N ASN A 374 -33.26 -1.76 35.55
CA ASN A 374 -32.64 -2.44 34.41
C ASN A 374 -32.72 -1.46 33.23
N HIS A 375 -31.70 -0.62 33.11
CA HIS A 375 -31.66 0.51 32.20
C HIS A 375 -30.80 0.18 30.99
N PHE A 376 -31.34 0.35 29.78
CA PHE A 376 -30.59 0.15 28.56
C PHE A 376 -30.06 1.47 28.03
N PHE A 377 -28.89 1.47 27.41
CA PHE A 377 -28.37 2.61 26.67
C PHE A 377 -27.70 2.15 25.37
N HIS A 378 -27.71 3.03 24.37
CA HIS A 378 -27.00 2.85 23.12
C HIS A 378 -26.17 4.12 22.88
N THR A 379 -24.86 4.04 23.07
CA THR A 379 -23.91 5.09 22.71
C THR A 379 -23.34 4.82 21.33
N ALA A 380 -23.25 5.85 20.48
CA ALA A 380 -22.61 5.69 19.17
C ALA A 380 -21.86 6.95 18.71
N LYS A 381 -20.67 6.76 18.13
CA LYS A 381 -19.77 7.82 17.66
C LYS A 381 -19.26 7.49 16.26
N PRO A 382 -19.47 8.36 15.26
CA PRO A 382 -18.93 8.13 13.92
C PRO A 382 -17.42 8.40 13.90
N VAL A 383 -16.70 7.61 13.13
CA VAL A 383 -15.25 7.68 12.91
C VAL A 383 -15.00 7.72 11.41
N TYR A 384 -14.07 8.57 11.00
CA TYR A 384 -13.72 8.83 9.61
C TYR A 384 -12.21 8.70 9.42
N PHE A 385 -11.79 8.21 8.25
CA PHE A 385 -10.41 8.20 7.81
C PHE A 385 -10.32 8.84 6.41
N ASN A 386 -9.52 9.90 6.30
CA ASN A 386 -9.37 10.68 5.06
C ASN A 386 -8.18 10.23 4.17
N GLY A 387 -7.41 9.23 4.61
CA GLY A 387 -6.16 8.78 3.99
C GLY A 387 -4.91 9.07 4.82
N HIS A 388 -4.93 10.10 5.67
CA HIS A 388 -3.78 10.55 6.48
C HIS A 388 -4.09 10.66 7.98
N ASP A 389 -5.33 11.00 8.32
CA ASP A 389 -5.82 11.20 9.69
C ASP A 389 -7.09 10.38 9.93
N VAL A 390 -7.22 9.79 11.11
CA VAL A 390 -8.44 9.18 11.64
C VAL A 390 -9.05 10.11 12.69
N TYR A 391 -10.32 10.45 12.56
CA TYR A 391 -10.98 11.41 13.45
C TYR A 391 -12.42 11.03 13.79
N GLY A 392 -12.84 11.35 15.01
CA GLY A 392 -14.21 11.17 15.48
C GLY A 392 -15.09 12.36 15.14
N GLY A 393 -16.37 12.10 14.82
CA GLY A 393 -17.43 13.09 14.96
C GLY A 393 -17.98 13.13 16.39
N PRO A 394 -18.98 13.99 16.67
CA PRO A 394 -19.62 14.04 17.99
C PRO A 394 -20.32 12.71 18.29
N GLY A 395 -20.21 12.25 19.53
CA GLY A 395 -20.93 11.10 20.04
C GLY A 395 -22.42 11.38 20.25
N SER A 396 -23.19 10.30 20.37
CA SER A 396 -24.62 10.32 20.65
C SER A 396 -24.96 9.24 21.68
N ILE A 397 -26.05 9.44 22.44
CA ILE A 397 -26.57 8.42 23.36
C ILE A 397 -28.10 8.47 23.47
N ASP A 398 -28.75 7.32 23.28
CA ASP A 398 -30.10 7.09 23.78
C ASP A 398 -30.06 6.28 25.09
N VAL A 399 -31.01 6.53 25.98
CA VAL A 399 -31.09 5.90 27.31
C VAL A 399 -32.54 5.58 27.67
N ASN A 400 -32.85 4.29 27.76
CA ASN A 400 -34.14 3.74 28.13
C ASN A 400 -34.12 3.27 29.60
N VAL A 401 -34.58 4.14 30.49
CA VAL A 401 -34.68 3.90 31.93
C VAL A 401 -35.97 3.15 32.27
N ASN A 402 -35.85 1.86 32.59
CA ASN A 402 -36.92 1.10 33.25
C ASN A 402 -36.61 0.92 34.75
N SER A 403 -37.49 1.41 35.62
CA SER A 403 -37.40 1.24 37.08
C SER A 403 -38.64 0.58 37.70
N GLN A 404 -38.43 -0.28 38.71
CA GLN A 404 -39.48 -0.92 39.49
C GLN A 404 -39.25 -0.73 40.99
N THR A 405 -40.14 0.04 41.63
CA THR A 405 -40.20 0.10 43.10
C THR A 405 -40.71 -1.24 43.64
N VAL A 406 -39.87 -1.93 44.41
CA VAL A 406 -40.17 -3.25 45.01
C VAL A 406 -40.57 -3.15 46.49
N ALA A 407 -40.15 -2.10 47.19
CA ALA A 407 -40.59 -1.83 48.56
C ALA A 407 -40.78 -0.33 48.82
N VAL A 408 -41.80 0.00 49.62
CA VAL A 408 -42.01 1.33 50.22
C VAL A 408 -42.30 1.11 51.69
N ASN A 409 -41.39 1.59 52.53
CA ASN A 409 -41.47 1.56 53.98
C ASN A 409 -41.58 2.99 54.53
N THR A 410 -42.11 3.12 55.74
CA THR A 410 -42.26 4.39 56.44
C THR A 410 -41.85 4.27 57.91
N LYS A 411 -41.36 5.35 58.53
CA LYS A 411 -41.05 5.35 59.98
C LYS A 411 -42.27 5.11 60.89
N TYR A 412 -43.47 5.16 60.31
CA TYR A 412 -44.75 4.90 60.97
C TYR A 412 -45.28 3.49 60.73
N ASP A 413 -44.54 2.62 60.01
CA ASP A 413 -44.97 1.25 59.68
C ASP A 413 -45.27 0.37 60.90
N GLY A 414 -44.64 0.67 62.05
CA GLY A 414 -44.87 0.01 63.33
C GLY A 414 -46.07 0.54 64.13
N ILE A 415 -46.81 1.55 63.63
CA ILE A 415 -47.98 2.11 64.31
C ILE A 415 -49.27 1.51 63.73
N PRO A 416 -50.06 0.76 64.52
CA PRO A 416 -51.36 0.23 64.07
C PRO A 416 -52.29 1.30 63.51
N LEU A 417 -53.10 0.92 62.51
CA LEU A 417 -54.03 1.77 61.75
C LEU A 417 -53.37 2.89 60.91
N ILE A 418 -52.40 3.62 61.45
CA ILE A 418 -51.77 4.79 60.81
C ILE A 418 -50.73 4.39 59.76
N GLY A 419 -49.88 3.40 60.04
CA GLY A 419 -48.77 3.02 59.16
C GLY A 419 -49.21 2.62 57.75
N GLY A 420 -50.34 1.90 57.62
CA GLY A 420 -50.90 1.51 56.33
C GLY A 420 -51.39 2.69 55.48
N ILE A 421 -51.93 3.74 56.12
CA ILE A 421 -52.39 4.96 55.44
C ILE A 421 -51.19 5.75 54.92
N ILE A 422 -50.19 6.00 55.77
CA ILE A 422 -49.00 6.77 55.38
C ILE A 422 -48.20 6.01 54.31
N ARG A 423 -48.09 4.68 54.39
CA ARG A 423 -47.47 3.84 53.34
C ARG A 423 -48.21 3.95 52.00
N ASN A 424 -49.54 4.02 52.00
CA ASN A 424 -50.33 4.20 50.77
C ASN A 424 -50.25 5.63 50.21
N ILE A 425 -50.09 6.66 51.04
CA ILE A 425 -49.78 8.03 50.59
C ILE A 425 -48.37 8.06 49.97
N ALA A 426 -47.36 7.50 50.64
CA ALA A 426 -45.99 7.41 50.14
C ALA A 426 -45.92 6.65 48.80
N ARG A 427 -46.63 5.52 48.65
CA ARG A 427 -46.75 4.79 47.38
C ARG A 427 -47.36 5.65 46.26
N LYS A 428 -48.40 6.43 46.54
CA LYS A 428 -49.03 7.33 45.55
C LYS A 428 -48.07 8.45 45.13
N GLU A 429 -47.34 9.05 46.06
CA GLU A 429 -46.39 10.11 45.73
C GLU A 429 -45.18 9.56 44.96
N VAL A 430 -44.66 8.37 45.33
CA VAL A 430 -43.59 7.68 44.58
C VAL A 430 -44.04 7.33 43.14
N ALA A 431 -45.27 6.84 42.97
CA ALA A 431 -45.83 6.56 41.64
C ALA A 431 -45.98 7.85 40.79
N LYS A 432 -46.37 8.96 41.42
CA LYS A 432 -46.48 10.29 40.79
C LYS A 432 -45.11 10.90 40.45
N SER A 433 -44.09 10.71 41.30
CA SER A 433 -42.73 11.19 41.04
C SER A 433 -41.93 10.30 40.07
N LYS A 434 -42.44 9.11 39.72
CA LYS A 434 -41.70 8.11 38.93
C LYS A 434 -41.10 8.70 37.65
N GLY A 435 -41.90 9.39 36.82
CA GLY A 435 -41.42 9.97 35.56
C GLY A 435 -40.32 11.03 35.73
N GLN A 436 -40.35 11.81 36.82
CA GLN A 436 -39.29 12.78 37.14
C GLN A 436 -38.01 12.08 37.64
N SER A 437 -38.16 11.02 38.43
CA SER A 437 -37.02 10.20 38.88
C SER A 437 -36.36 9.48 37.71
N GLU A 438 -37.13 8.95 36.76
CA GLU A 438 -36.62 8.30 35.55
C GLU A 438 -36.01 9.30 34.56
N ALA A 439 -36.50 10.54 34.51
CA ALA A 439 -35.83 11.62 33.79
C ALA A 439 -34.44 11.93 34.37
N LEU A 440 -34.33 12.21 35.67
CA LEU A 440 -33.03 12.50 36.29
C LEU A 440 -32.06 11.30 36.20
N THR A 441 -32.58 10.06 36.29
CA THR A 441 -31.76 8.85 36.08
C THR A 441 -31.26 8.76 34.63
N ARG A 442 -32.08 9.15 33.65
CA ARG A 442 -31.71 9.16 32.23
C ARG A 442 -30.60 10.18 31.96
N ASP A 443 -30.79 11.39 32.47
CA ASP A 443 -29.87 12.50 32.25
C ASP A 443 -28.52 12.21 32.94
N ARG A 444 -28.54 11.66 34.16
CA ARG A 444 -27.32 11.20 34.83
C ARG A 444 -26.61 10.05 34.10
N LEU A 445 -27.34 9.09 33.55
CA LEU A 445 -26.74 8.03 32.72
C LEU A 445 -26.12 8.59 31.44
N ARG A 446 -26.72 9.61 30.81
CA ARG A 446 -26.12 10.35 29.70
C ARG A 446 -24.81 11.02 30.13
N ASP A 447 -24.87 11.82 31.18
CA ASP A 447 -23.75 12.64 31.66
C ASP A 447 -22.57 11.80 32.18
N GLU A 448 -22.81 10.59 32.69
CA GLU A 448 -21.76 9.67 33.14
C GLU A 448 -21.25 8.70 32.06
N ALA A 449 -22.04 8.34 31.03
CA ALA A 449 -21.65 7.34 30.03
C ALA A 449 -21.09 7.96 28.74
N LEU A 450 -21.72 8.99 28.19
CA LEU A 450 -21.30 9.58 26.91
C LEU A 450 -19.88 10.15 26.98
N PRO A 451 -19.49 11.00 27.96
CA PRO A 451 -18.14 11.57 28.00
C PRO A 451 -17.04 10.51 28.20
N LYS A 452 -17.34 9.41 28.91
CA LYS A 452 -16.40 8.28 29.05
C LYS A 452 -16.19 7.57 27.73
N PHE A 453 -17.28 7.22 27.04
CA PHE A 453 -17.23 6.58 25.72
C PHE A 453 -16.53 7.44 24.68
N GLU A 454 -16.82 8.76 24.65
CA GLU A 454 -16.14 9.69 23.76
C GLU A 454 -14.64 9.76 24.05
N THR A 455 -14.24 9.89 25.31
CA THR A 455 -12.83 9.95 25.75
C THR A 455 -12.08 8.65 25.44
N GLU A 456 -12.69 7.49 25.65
CA GLU A 456 -12.09 6.19 25.38
C GLU A 456 -11.86 5.98 23.89
N VAL A 457 -12.83 6.35 23.04
CA VAL A 457 -12.67 6.36 21.59
C VAL A 457 -11.57 7.34 21.16
N ASP A 458 -11.61 8.60 21.61
CA ASP A 458 -10.64 9.62 21.17
C ASP A 458 -9.20 9.28 21.56
N ASN A 459 -8.98 8.63 22.71
CA ASN A 459 -7.66 8.12 23.08
C ASN A 459 -7.15 7.05 22.10
N GLN A 460 -8.01 6.12 21.66
CA GLN A 460 -7.61 5.12 20.66
C GLN A 460 -7.40 5.73 19.27
N LEU A 461 -8.19 6.75 18.89
CA LEU A 461 -7.98 7.48 17.63
C LEU A 461 -6.67 8.27 17.64
N ALA A 462 -6.30 8.88 18.76
CA ALA A 462 -5.02 9.57 18.93
C ALA A 462 -3.83 8.59 18.82
N GLU A 463 -3.89 7.44 19.52
CA GLU A 463 -2.84 6.40 19.48
C GLU A 463 -2.68 5.76 18.09
N LEU A 464 -3.79 5.62 17.35
CA LEU A 464 -3.81 5.21 15.95
C LEU A 464 -3.17 6.26 15.04
N ASN A 465 -3.48 7.55 15.21
CA ASN A 465 -2.86 8.65 14.45
C ASN A 465 -1.36 8.76 14.72
N ASP A 466 -0.92 8.74 15.98
CA ASP A 466 0.51 8.77 16.34
C ASP A 466 1.30 7.67 15.62
N THR A 467 0.73 6.45 15.55
CA THR A 467 1.38 5.32 14.90
C THR A 467 1.30 5.40 13.37
N LEU A 468 0.21 5.93 12.81
CA LEU A 468 0.04 6.20 11.39
C LEU A 468 1.03 7.28 10.89
N HIS A 469 1.05 8.45 11.53
CA HIS A 469 1.99 9.54 11.21
C HIS A 469 3.44 9.08 11.33
N LYS A 470 3.80 8.37 12.42
CA LYS A 470 5.15 7.81 12.59
C LYS A 470 5.55 6.89 11.44
N THR A 471 4.61 6.09 10.94
CA THR A 471 4.83 5.19 9.81
C THR A 471 4.98 5.97 8.51
N LEU A 472 4.06 6.88 8.20
CA LEU A 472 4.09 7.71 6.99
C LEU A 472 5.38 8.56 6.91
N SER A 473 5.76 9.24 7.98
CA SER A 473 7.02 9.99 8.04
C SER A 473 8.28 9.10 7.99
N SER A 474 8.17 7.80 8.29
CA SER A 474 9.27 6.84 8.09
C SER A 474 9.45 6.50 6.62
N LEU A 475 8.35 6.18 5.95
CA LEU A 475 8.31 5.97 4.50
C LEU A 475 8.76 7.23 3.74
N GLU A 476 8.39 8.43 4.23
CA GLU A 476 8.79 9.71 3.64
C GLU A 476 10.30 9.95 3.71
N ARG A 477 10.93 9.75 4.88
CA ARG A 477 12.40 9.84 5.03
C ARG A 477 13.16 8.86 4.11
N LYS A 478 12.55 7.71 3.81
CA LYS A 478 13.08 6.70 2.89
C LYS A 478 12.64 6.89 1.43
N GLY A 479 11.86 7.94 1.10
CA GLY A 479 11.46 8.28 -0.26
C GLY A 479 10.31 7.45 -0.85
N VAL A 480 9.59 6.68 -0.03
CA VAL A 480 8.54 5.72 -0.44
C VAL A 480 7.22 5.89 0.31
N ALA A 481 6.97 7.08 0.87
CA ALA A 481 5.64 7.46 1.32
C ALA A 481 4.65 7.41 0.12
N PRO A 482 3.39 6.99 0.34
CA PRO A 482 2.36 7.14 -0.67
C PRO A 482 2.16 8.63 -1.04
N GLU A 483 2.20 8.94 -2.32
CA GLU A 483 1.86 10.27 -2.86
C GLU A 483 0.34 10.51 -2.80
N SER A 484 -0.44 9.43 -2.85
CA SER A 484 -1.90 9.45 -2.72
C SER A 484 -2.34 8.28 -1.85
N ILE A 485 -3.23 8.57 -0.90
CA ILE A 485 -4.04 7.59 -0.19
C ILE A 485 -5.49 7.99 -0.40
N SER A 486 -6.32 7.04 -0.85
CA SER A 486 -7.75 7.19 -1.06
C SER A 486 -8.47 6.19 -0.15
N ALA A 487 -9.48 6.66 0.59
CA ALA A 487 -10.27 5.86 1.49
C ALA A 487 -11.75 6.03 1.14
N ARG A 488 -12.51 4.92 1.12
CA ARG A 488 -13.95 4.89 0.82
C ARG A 488 -14.63 3.76 1.59
N SER A 489 -15.94 3.82 1.73
CA SER A 489 -16.74 2.76 2.35
C SER A 489 -18.08 2.52 1.64
N SER A 490 -18.50 1.25 1.62
CA SER A 490 -19.83 0.81 1.21
C SER A 490 -20.75 0.73 2.44
N SER A 491 -21.84 -0.05 2.38
CA SER A 491 -22.68 -0.41 3.53
C SER A 491 -22.22 -1.68 4.26
N ASN A 492 -21.00 -2.18 4.00
CA ASN A 492 -20.48 -3.41 4.60
C ASN A 492 -18.94 -3.58 4.53
N GLN A 493 -18.21 -2.68 3.85
CA GLN A 493 -16.78 -2.78 3.59
C GLN A 493 -16.12 -1.40 3.58
N ILE A 494 -14.91 -1.30 4.13
CA ILE A 494 -13.98 -0.18 3.93
C ILE A 494 -12.97 -0.60 2.86
N ALA A 495 -12.68 0.28 1.90
CA ALA A 495 -11.61 0.09 0.92
C ALA A 495 -10.62 1.26 0.99
N VAL A 496 -9.34 0.94 1.13
CA VAL A 496 -8.22 1.88 1.14
C VAL A 496 -7.28 1.54 -0.01
N SER A 497 -6.97 2.53 -0.84
CA SER A 497 -6.05 2.46 -1.98
C SER A 497 -4.87 3.42 -1.75
N SER A 498 -3.64 3.01 -2.01
CA SER A 498 -2.46 3.88 -1.88
C SER A 498 -1.49 3.75 -3.06
N ARG A 499 -0.82 4.85 -3.39
CA ARG A 499 0.13 4.96 -4.52
C ARG A 499 1.51 5.37 -4.00
N THR A 500 2.40 4.38 -3.82
CA THR A 500 3.83 4.64 -3.64
C THR A 500 4.47 4.79 -5.02
N MET A 501 4.71 6.03 -5.43
CA MET A 501 5.29 6.41 -6.72
C MET A 501 6.11 7.71 -6.55
N ASN A 502 7.43 7.64 -6.79
CA ASN A 502 8.30 8.82 -6.81
C ASN A 502 8.27 9.50 -8.19
N VAL A 503 8.85 10.70 -8.32
CA VAL A 503 8.79 11.52 -9.54
C VAL A 503 9.31 10.82 -10.81
N ASN A 504 10.29 9.92 -10.65
CA ASN A 504 10.93 9.07 -11.66
C ASN A 504 10.58 7.57 -11.54
N ARG A 505 9.43 7.25 -10.93
CA ARG A 505 8.88 5.90 -10.86
C ARG A 505 7.44 5.88 -11.36
N VAL A 506 6.91 4.70 -11.65
CA VAL A 506 5.50 4.53 -12.05
C VAL A 506 4.69 3.88 -10.93
N GLY A 507 3.36 3.87 -11.09
CA GLY A 507 2.39 3.39 -10.10
C GLY A 507 1.84 2.01 -10.47
N GLY A 508 0.60 1.74 -10.06
CA GLY A 508 -0.09 0.49 -10.37
C GLY A 508 -0.56 0.44 -11.83
N SER A 509 -0.76 -0.78 -12.33
CA SER A 509 -1.56 -1.02 -13.53
C SER A 509 -3.07 -0.94 -13.19
N THR A 510 -3.93 -1.50 -14.03
CA THR A 510 -5.37 -1.55 -13.74
C THR A 510 -5.64 -2.59 -12.65
N GLN A 511 -6.33 -2.17 -11.58
CA GLN A 511 -6.71 -3.05 -10.46
C GLN A 511 -7.52 -4.27 -10.95
N PRO A 512 -7.11 -5.52 -10.65
CA PRO A 512 -7.86 -6.71 -11.03
C PRO A 512 -9.18 -6.79 -10.25
N PRO A 513 -10.26 -7.35 -10.84
CA PRO A 513 -11.51 -7.59 -10.13
C PRO A 513 -11.29 -8.40 -8.83
N MET A 514 -11.48 -7.74 -7.70
CA MET A 514 -11.32 -8.33 -6.37
C MET A 514 -12.59 -9.07 -5.97
N LEU A 515 -12.44 -10.34 -5.56
CA LEU A 515 -13.49 -11.07 -4.87
C LEU A 515 -13.69 -10.41 -3.49
N LEU A 516 -14.88 -9.83 -3.29
CA LEU A 516 -15.19 -9.00 -2.13
C LEU A 516 -15.64 -9.88 -0.95
N SER A 517 -14.68 -10.40 -0.17
CA SER A 517 -15.02 -11.22 1.01
C SER A 517 -15.96 -10.48 1.97
N SER A 518 -17.03 -11.16 2.40
CA SER A 518 -18.06 -10.58 3.28
C SER A 518 -17.71 -10.69 4.78
N SER A 519 -16.70 -11.49 5.11
CA SER A 519 -16.32 -11.89 6.47
C SER A 519 -14.88 -11.51 6.88
N GLY A 520 -14.03 -11.14 5.91
CA GLY A 520 -12.58 -11.10 6.07
C GLY A 520 -11.90 -9.80 5.66
N LEU A 521 -10.62 -9.94 5.32
CA LEU A 521 -9.74 -8.95 4.69
C LEU A 521 -9.44 -9.41 3.26
N ALA A 522 -9.41 -8.47 2.31
CA ALA A 522 -8.85 -8.69 0.98
C ALA A 522 -7.73 -7.69 0.70
N LEU A 523 -6.72 -8.13 -0.04
CA LEU A 523 -5.49 -7.41 -0.33
C LEU A 523 -5.16 -7.53 -1.81
N GLN A 524 -4.68 -6.44 -2.41
CA GLN A 524 -4.03 -6.47 -3.73
C GLN A 524 -2.74 -5.63 -3.69
N VAL A 525 -1.62 -6.20 -4.14
CA VAL A 525 -0.31 -5.54 -4.23
C VAL A 525 0.19 -5.64 -5.65
N HIS A 526 0.50 -4.50 -6.28
CA HIS A 526 1.14 -4.48 -7.60
C HIS A 526 2.66 -4.54 -7.44
N GLU A 527 3.35 -5.17 -8.40
CA GLU A 527 4.81 -5.33 -8.41
C GLU A 527 5.57 -4.00 -8.27
N THR A 528 4.99 -2.89 -8.75
CA THR A 528 5.58 -1.55 -8.61
C THR A 528 5.56 -1.00 -7.19
N ALA A 529 4.61 -1.40 -6.34
CA ALA A 529 4.67 -1.05 -4.91
C ALA A 529 5.89 -1.72 -4.25
N LEU A 530 6.16 -2.98 -4.61
CA LEU A 530 7.32 -3.73 -4.15
C LEU A 530 8.63 -3.17 -4.74
N ASN A 531 8.72 -2.95 -6.05
CA ASN A 531 9.93 -2.42 -6.70
C ASN A 531 10.30 -1.01 -6.21
N ASN A 532 9.32 -0.11 -6.09
CA ASN A 532 9.55 1.22 -5.54
C ASN A 532 9.97 1.14 -4.06
N THR A 533 9.49 0.14 -3.31
CA THR A 533 9.91 -0.13 -1.92
C THR A 533 11.34 -0.66 -1.84
N ILE A 534 11.71 -1.60 -2.72
CA ILE A 534 13.05 -2.22 -2.78
C ILE A 534 14.15 -1.17 -3.02
N ASP A 535 13.89 -0.17 -3.87
CA ASP A 535 14.83 0.93 -4.12
C ASP A 535 15.21 1.70 -2.84
N ALA A 536 14.31 1.76 -1.84
CA ALA A 536 14.54 2.42 -0.57
C ALA A 536 15.22 1.53 0.50
N LEU A 537 15.53 0.27 0.17
CA LEU A 537 16.29 -0.65 1.01
C LEU A 537 17.81 -0.54 0.79
N GLU A 538 18.24 0.31 -0.14
CA GLU A 538 19.64 0.73 -0.36
C GLU A 538 20.64 -0.41 -0.65
N PHE A 539 20.19 -1.50 -1.30
CA PHE A 539 21.05 -2.62 -1.73
C PHE A 539 22.04 -2.25 -2.87
N ASN A 540 21.87 -1.09 -3.52
CA ASN A 540 22.67 -0.64 -4.66
C ASN A 540 24.18 -0.62 -4.34
N GLY A 541 24.99 -1.34 -5.12
CA GLY A 541 26.45 -1.39 -4.96
C GLY A 541 26.94 -2.09 -3.69
N ARG A 542 26.05 -2.66 -2.85
CA ARG A 542 26.46 -3.27 -1.57
C ARG A 542 27.12 -4.62 -1.79
N SER A 543 28.27 -4.81 -1.15
CA SER A 543 28.85 -6.14 -0.95
C SER A 543 28.29 -6.74 0.35
N ILE A 544 27.59 -7.87 0.28
CA ILE A 544 26.91 -8.51 1.41
C ILE A 544 27.23 -10.02 1.42
N PRO A 545 27.72 -10.59 2.55
CA PRO A 545 27.89 -12.03 2.70
C PRO A 545 26.56 -12.79 2.53
N GLU A 546 26.58 -13.95 1.87
CA GLU A 546 25.38 -14.76 1.58
C GLU A 546 24.52 -15.02 2.83
N ASP A 547 25.16 -15.35 3.95
CA ASP A 547 24.49 -15.66 5.21
C ASP A 547 23.80 -14.46 5.86
N GLN A 548 24.16 -13.24 5.46
CA GLN A 548 23.66 -11.98 6.01
C GLN A 548 22.59 -11.31 5.13
N VAL A 549 22.41 -11.72 3.87
CA VAL A 549 21.41 -11.12 2.94
C VAL A 549 20.00 -11.14 3.55
N ALA A 550 19.61 -12.24 4.19
CA ALA A 550 18.30 -12.36 4.82
C ALA A 550 18.13 -11.41 6.03
N SER A 551 19.14 -11.32 6.92
CA SER A 551 19.10 -10.43 8.09
C SER A 551 19.18 -8.94 7.74
N GLU A 552 19.92 -8.60 6.68
CA GLU A 552 19.95 -7.25 6.11
C GLU A 552 18.57 -6.84 5.58
N LEU A 553 17.87 -7.77 4.92
CA LEU A 553 16.53 -7.55 4.40
C LEU A 553 15.47 -7.49 5.52
N GLU A 554 15.56 -8.33 6.57
CA GLU A 554 14.76 -8.19 7.80
C GLU A 554 14.96 -6.81 8.45
N SER A 555 16.21 -6.38 8.59
CA SER A 555 16.59 -5.11 9.21
C SER A 555 16.05 -3.91 8.43
N ALA A 556 16.28 -3.87 7.11
CA ALA A 556 15.83 -2.79 6.25
C ALA A 556 14.30 -2.68 6.19
N LEU A 557 13.58 -3.81 6.11
CA LEU A 557 12.12 -3.84 6.18
C LEU A 557 11.60 -3.43 7.57
N SER A 558 12.29 -3.80 8.66
CA SER A 558 11.94 -3.42 10.03
C SER A 558 12.07 -1.91 10.27
N GLU A 559 13.17 -1.32 9.82
CA GLU A 559 13.42 0.12 9.91
C GLU A 559 12.38 0.90 9.09
N LEU A 560 12.16 0.48 7.84
CA LEU A 560 11.24 1.14 6.92
C LEU A 560 9.81 1.16 7.47
N LEU A 561 9.29 0.00 7.86
CA LEU A 561 7.92 -0.21 8.30
C LEU A 561 7.70 0.06 9.81
N GLN A 562 8.74 0.49 10.53
CA GLN A 562 8.71 0.81 11.97
C GLN A 562 8.17 -0.31 12.89
N ARG A 563 8.27 -1.57 12.46
CA ARG A 563 7.86 -2.78 13.18
C ARG A 563 8.98 -3.83 13.14
N ASP A 564 8.89 -4.86 13.99
CA ASP A 564 9.79 -6.02 13.85
C ASP A 564 9.33 -6.87 12.65
N ILE A 565 10.27 -7.34 11.85
CA ILE A 565 10.02 -8.12 10.63
C ILE A 565 10.90 -9.36 10.66
N LYS A 566 10.26 -10.53 10.55
CA LYS A 566 10.93 -11.83 10.49
C LYS A 566 10.60 -12.54 9.17
N LEU A 567 11.65 -12.79 8.40
CA LEU A 567 11.64 -13.66 7.22
C LEU A 567 11.91 -15.10 7.65
N SER A 568 12.79 -15.31 8.62
CA SER A 568 13.09 -16.64 9.16
C SER A 568 12.43 -16.88 10.51
N LYS A 569 11.93 -18.10 10.74
CA LYS A 569 11.73 -18.61 12.11
C LYS A 569 13.09 -19.03 12.65
N ASP A 570 13.38 -18.68 13.90
CA ASP A 570 14.63 -19.04 14.57
C ASP A 570 14.86 -20.56 14.59
N ASP A 571 16.13 -20.95 14.51
CA ASP A 571 16.67 -22.30 14.68
C ASP A 571 15.83 -23.48 14.13
N LYS A 572 16.01 -23.73 12.82
CA LYS A 572 16.44 -25.09 12.47
C LYS A 572 17.97 -25.13 12.55
N PRO A 573 18.56 -26.10 13.28
CA PRO A 573 19.98 -26.40 13.13
C PRO A 573 20.30 -26.63 11.65
N LYS A 574 21.44 -26.12 11.18
CA LYS A 574 22.02 -26.62 9.92
C LYS A 574 22.24 -28.12 10.13
N GLU A 575 21.56 -28.96 9.36
CA GLU A 575 21.89 -30.39 9.30
C GLU A 575 23.37 -30.49 8.90
N GLU A 576 24.16 -31.27 9.64
CA GLU A 576 25.61 -31.34 9.45
C GLU A 576 25.92 -31.97 8.08
N SER A 577 26.06 -31.12 7.07
CA SER A 577 26.45 -31.52 5.72
C SER A 577 27.82 -32.18 5.77
N THR A 578 27.90 -33.46 5.44
CA THR A 578 29.16 -34.23 5.38
C THR A 578 30.04 -33.86 4.17
N GLU A 579 29.82 -32.69 3.58
CA GLU A 579 30.66 -32.09 2.54
C GLU A 579 31.65 -31.11 3.20
N GLU A 580 32.81 -30.88 2.57
CA GLU A 580 33.77 -29.89 3.05
C GLU A 580 33.12 -28.49 3.10
N PRO A 581 33.42 -27.65 4.11
CA PRO A 581 32.85 -26.31 4.20
C PRO A 581 33.28 -25.47 2.99
N GLU A 582 32.34 -25.22 2.06
CA GLU A 582 32.61 -24.36 0.91
C GLU A 582 32.98 -22.94 1.34
N PRO A 583 33.85 -22.24 0.57
CA PRO A 583 34.44 -20.97 1.00
C PRO A 583 33.40 -19.87 1.20
N PRO A 584 33.67 -18.90 2.12
CA PRO A 584 32.84 -17.71 2.30
C PRO A 584 32.47 -17.04 0.99
N THR A 585 31.18 -16.73 0.86
CA THR A 585 30.56 -16.24 -0.38
C THR A 585 29.92 -14.88 -0.13
N THR A 586 30.29 -13.90 -0.96
CA THR A 586 29.80 -12.51 -0.88
C THR A 586 29.16 -12.14 -2.21
N PHE A 587 27.90 -11.71 -2.15
CA PHE A 587 27.23 -11.08 -3.28
C PHE A 587 27.68 -9.62 -3.39
N VAL A 588 28.01 -9.19 -4.61
CA VAL A 588 28.28 -7.78 -4.95
C VAL A 588 27.10 -7.30 -5.76
N PHE A 589 26.12 -6.68 -5.09
CA PHE A 589 24.89 -6.20 -5.75
C PHE A 589 25.19 -5.05 -6.71
N SER A 590 24.46 -5.01 -7.83
CA SER A 590 24.62 -3.98 -8.85
C SER A 590 24.39 -2.58 -8.30
N SER A 591 25.09 -1.60 -8.87
CA SER A 591 24.84 -0.17 -8.66
C SER A 591 23.42 0.29 -9.02
N THR A 592 22.70 -0.49 -9.84
CA THR A 592 21.37 -0.14 -10.39
C THR A 592 20.49 -1.38 -10.50
N ASP A 593 19.23 -1.27 -10.07
CA ASP A 593 18.25 -2.38 -10.14
C ASP A 593 18.74 -3.72 -9.54
N PRO A 594 19.41 -3.73 -8.36
CA PRO A 594 20.04 -4.93 -7.78
C PRO A 594 19.05 -6.04 -7.43
N ILE A 595 17.80 -5.65 -7.12
CA ILE A 595 16.68 -6.54 -6.81
C ILE A 595 15.41 -5.94 -7.46
N ARG A 596 14.62 -6.76 -8.16
CA ARG A 596 13.25 -6.44 -8.64
C ARG A 596 12.35 -7.64 -8.44
N ALA A 597 11.05 -7.42 -8.41
CA ALA A 597 10.02 -8.44 -8.53
C ALA A 597 9.11 -8.16 -9.72
N HIS A 598 8.69 -9.23 -10.36
CA HIS A 598 7.56 -9.24 -11.28
C HIS A 598 6.55 -10.29 -10.79
N PHE A 599 5.28 -10.08 -11.08
CA PHE A 599 4.17 -10.94 -10.65
C PHE A 599 3.49 -11.55 -11.90
N GLY A 600 3.94 -12.76 -12.23
CA GLY A 600 3.47 -13.55 -13.35
C GLY A 600 2.18 -14.31 -13.05
N GLU A 601 1.85 -15.30 -13.88
CA GLU A 601 0.66 -16.13 -13.72
C GLU A 601 0.93 -17.21 -12.65
N ASP A 602 0.44 -16.95 -11.44
CA ASP A 602 0.66 -17.73 -10.20
C ASP A 602 2.15 -17.95 -9.80
N GLU A 603 3.05 -17.15 -10.36
CA GLU A 603 4.50 -17.14 -10.08
C GLU A 603 5.04 -15.76 -9.68
N ILE A 604 6.05 -15.76 -8.81
CA ILE A 604 6.83 -14.58 -8.42
C ILE A 604 8.24 -14.66 -8.99
N ILE A 605 8.64 -13.55 -9.59
CA ILE A 605 9.75 -13.43 -10.53
C ILE A 605 10.73 -12.39 -9.92
N LEU A 606 11.48 -12.82 -8.88
CA LEU A 606 12.54 -12.13 -8.11
C LEU A 606 13.85 -11.73 -8.86
N VAL A 607 13.93 -10.78 -9.80
CA VAL A 607 15.23 -10.45 -10.46
C VAL A 607 16.29 -10.02 -9.45
N LEU A 608 17.50 -10.60 -9.56
CA LEU A 608 18.69 -10.14 -8.87
C LEU A 608 19.74 -9.68 -9.89
N ARG A 609 20.51 -8.65 -9.58
CA ARG A 609 21.70 -8.25 -10.35
C ARG A 609 22.88 -8.20 -9.41
N ALA A 610 23.78 -9.18 -9.53
CA ALA A 610 24.93 -9.29 -8.63
C ALA A 610 26.11 -10.03 -9.27
N GLY A 611 27.32 -9.60 -8.92
CA GLY A 611 28.52 -10.43 -8.98
C GLY A 611 28.62 -11.34 -7.76
N VAL A 612 29.51 -12.34 -7.82
CA VAL A 612 29.75 -13.28 -6.71
C VAL A 612 31.24 -13.47 -6.48
N ASN A 613 31.69 -13.11 -5.28
CA ASN A 613 33.06 -13.35 -4.81
C ASN A 613 33.04 -14.54 -3.85
N GLN A 614 33.86 -15.57 -4.14
CA GLN A 614 34.09 -16.69 -3.22
C GLN A 614 35.57 -16.73 -2.84
N GLU A 615 35.88 -16.92 -1.56
CA GLU A 615 37.27 -16.99 -1.11
C GLU A 615 38.04 -18.11 -1.84
N GLY A 616 39.26 -17.79 -2.31
CA GLY A 616 40.11 -18.73 -3.05
C GLY A 616 39.66 -19.04 -4.49
N LYS A 617 38.69 -18.32 -5.07
CA LYS A 617 38.25 -18.48 -6.47
C LYS A 617 38.27 -17.14 -7.22
N ASP A 618 38.30 -17.19 -8.55
CA ASP A 618 38.15 -16.00 -9.39
C ASP A 618 36.78 -15.33 -9.15
N PRO A 619 36.71 -13.98 -9.11
CA PRO A 619 35.46 -13.25 -8.94
C PRO A 619 34.54 -13.43 -10.16
N ILE A 620 33.24 -13.58 -9.91
CA ILE A 620 32.22 -13.62 -10.95
C ILE A 620 31.68 -12.20 -11.17
N PRO A 621 31.85 -11.59 -12.37
CA PRO A 621 31.29 -10.27 -12.69
C PRO A 621 29.77 -10.31 -12.77
N GLU A 622 29.11 -9.15 -12.80
CA GLU A 622 27.64 -9.03 -12.66
C GLU A 622 26.86 -10.00 -13.58
N GLN A 623 25.94 -10.75 -12.94
CA GLN A 623 25.03 -11.67 -13.59
C GLN A 623 23.57 -11.27 -13.31
N ILE A 624 22.71 -11.52 -14.28
CA ILE A 624 21.25 -11.44 -14.13
C ILE A 624 20.76 -12.76 -13.53
N ILE A 625 20.57 -12.67 -12.22
CA ILE A 625 20.01 -13.57 -11.20
C ILE A 625 18.58 -14.05 -11.48
N THR A 626 18.33 -15.34 -11.75
CA THR A 626 16.98 -15.90 -11.89
C THR A 626 16.81 -17.28 -11.18
N VAL A 627 16.14 -17.36 -10.00
CA VAL A 627 15.51 -18.56 -9.34
C VAL A 627 13.99 -18.39 -9.02
N PRO A 628 12.99 -18.90 -9.79
CA PRO A 628 11.60 -18.43 -9.69
C PRO A 628 10.85 -19.06 -8.52
N ILE A 629 9.66 -18.54 -8.19
CA ILE A 629 8.86 -19.02 -7.06
C ILE A 629 7.40 -19.21 -7.50
N SER A 630 6.99 -20.45 -7.77
CA SER A 630 5.56 -20.77 -7.99
C SER A 630 4.82 -20.77 -6.64
N VAL A 631 3.63 -20.18 -6.58
CA VAL A 631 2.91 -19.92 -5.32
C VAL A 631 1.57 -20.66 -5.29
N SER A 632 1.33 -21.50 -4.27
CA SER A 632 0.07 -22.26 -4.18
C SER A 632 -0.39 -22.53 -2.75
N LEU A 633 -1.72 -22.67 -2.57
CA LEU A 633 -2.35 -23.00 -1.30
C LEU A 633 -2.65 -24.51 -1.24
N GLN A 634 -1.92 -25.27 -0.43
CA GLN A 634 -2.05 -26.74 -0.36
C GLN A 634 -2.19 -27.19 1.10
N GLY A 635 -3.23 -27.98 1.40
CA GLY A 635 -3.41 -28.59 2.72
C GLY A 635 -3.51 -27.60 3.91
N GLY A 636 -3.91 -26.36 3.65
CA GLY A 636 -3.91 -25.28 4.66
C GLY A 636 -2.56 -24.60 4.87
N LYS A 637 -1.55 -24.85 4.01
CA LYS A 637 -0.27 -24.13 3.98
C LYS A 637 -0.10 -23.35 2.69
N LEU A 638 0.66 -22.26 2.78
CA LEU A 638 1.18 -21.56 1.61
C LEU A 638 2.50 -22.24 1.19
N ILE A 639 2.51 -22.83 0.00
CA ILE A 639 3.67 -23.49 -0.59
C ILE A 639 4.35 -22.50 -1.55
N LEU A 640 5.66 -22.36 -1.38
CA LEU A 640 6.55 -21.61 -2.27
C LEU A 640 7.55 -22.59 -2.85
N GLU A 641 7.49 -22.83 -4.15
CA GLU A 641 8.26 -23.88 -4.83
C GLU A 641 9.24 -23.26 -5.84
N PRO A 642 10.56 -23.29 -5.54
CA PRO A 642 11.56 -22.77 -6.46
C PRO A 642 11.74 -23.58 -7.75
N GLY A 643 11.65 -22.92 -8.90
CA GLY A 643 11.82 -23.57 -10.22
C GLY A 643 13.27 -23.66 -10.70
N THR A 644 13.49 -23.82 -12.02
CA THR A 644 14.83 -24.13 -12.58
C THR A 644 15.66 -22.88 -12.92
N PHE A 645 16.70 -22.61 -12.14
CA PHE A 645 17.35 -21.30 -12.12
C PHE A 645 18.04 -20.91 -13.45
N GLY A 646 17.73 -19.72 -13.97
CA GLY A 646 18.51 -19.09 -15.03
C GLY A 646 19.71 -18.28 -14.46
N VAL A 647 20.68 -18.02 -15.32
CA VAL A 647 21.77 -17.06 -15.08
C VAL A 647 22.19 -16.53 -16.44
N ALA A 648 22.04 -15.22 -16.67
CA ALA A 648 22.56 -14.55 -17.86
C ALA A 648 23.71 -13.61 -17.47
N SER A 649 24.67 -13.40 -18.36
CA SER A 649 25.74 -12.43 -18.12
C SER A 649 25.37 -11.07 -18.67
N VAL A 650 25.87 -10.01 -18.02
CA VAL A 650 25.89 -8.66 -18.60
C VAL A 650 26.95 -8.55 -19.69
N GLU A 651 28.17 -9.07 -19.47
CA GLU A 651 29.33 -8.80 -20.35
C GLU A 651 29.97 -10.00 -21.09
N GLU A 652 29.98 -11.20 -20.49
CA GLU A 652 30.74 -12.35 -20.99
C GLU A 652 30.12 -13.00 -22.25
N THR A 653 30.81 -12.83 -23.38
CA THR A 653 30.46 -13.47 -24.66
C THR A 653 30.94 -14.93 -24.76
N ASN A 654 31.88 -15.39 -23.91
CA ASN A 654 32.34 -16.77 -23.94
C ASN A 654 31.34 -17.72 -23.27
N ARG A 655 30.50 -18.34 -24.11
CA ARG A 655 29.47 -19.31 -23.72
C ARG A 655 29.96 -20.44 -22.80
N ALA A 656 31.21 -20.91 -22.95
CA ALA A 656 31.75 -21.99 -22.11
C ALA A 656 32.09 -21.50 -20.69
N ARG A 657 32.73 -20.32 -20.57
CA ARG A 657 32.95 -19.67 -19.27
C ARG A 657 31.64 -19.33 -18.58
N GLN A 658 30.67 -18.85 -19.35
CA GLN A 658 29.36 -18.50 -18.82
C GLN A 658 28.58 -19.70 -18.27
N ILE A 659 28.65 -20.87 -18.91
CA ILE A 659 28.06 -22.11 -18.37
C ILE A 659 28.73 -22.49 -17.03
N GLY A 660 30.04 -22.31 -16.90
CA GLY A 660 30.77 -22.51 -15.64
C GLY A 660 30.28 -21.60 -14.51
N ARG A 661 30.30 -20.28 -14.74
CA ARG A 661 29.81 -19.26 -13.79
C ARG A 661 28.35 -19.51 -13.38
N ALA A 662 27.50 -19.76 -14.37
CA ALA A 662 26.08 -20.04 -14.14
C ALA A 662 25.88 -21.28 -13.25
N ASN A 663 26.66 -22.35 -13.44
CA ASN A 663 26.53 -23.56 -12.63
C ASN A 663 27.11 -23.40 -11.21
N GLN A 664 28.11 -22.54 -11.00
CA GLN A 664 28.60 -22.17 -9.67
C GLN A 664 27.54 -21.37 -8.90
N ILE A 665 26.95 -20.35 -9.55
CA ILE A 665 25.85 -19.55 -9.00
C ILE A 665 24.63 -20.41 -8.66
N ARG A 666 24.23 -21.34 -9.54
CA ARG A 666 23.16 -22.30 -9.26
C ARG A 666 23.39 -23.12 -7.99
N ARG A 667 24.63 -23.53 -7.72
CA ARG A 667 24.97 -24.34 -6.55
C ARG A 667 24.92 -23.53 -5.25
N VAL A 668 25.41 -22.29 -5.28
CA VAL A 668 25.29 -21.34 -4.16
C VAL A 668 23.82 -21.13 -3.83
N LEU A 669 23.06 -20.61 -4.80
CA LEU A 669 21.64 -20.31 -4.64
C LEU A 669 20.79 -21.54 -4.29
N GLY A 670 21.14 -22.74 -4.77
CA GLY A 670 20.36 -23.97 -4.56
C GLY A 670 20.38 -24.51 -3.13
N ARG A 671 21.27 -23.97 -2.28
CA ARG A 671 21.30 -24.25 -0.83
C ARG A 671 20.39 -23.30 -0.05
N THR A 672 20.40 -22.03 -0.46
CA THR A 672 19.74 -20.92 0.24
C THR A 672 18.27 -20.76 -0.18
N ILE A 673 17.93 -21.15 -1.42
CA ILE A 673 16.59 -21.07 -1.98
C ILE A 673 16.03 -22.48 -2.20
N VAL A 674 15.30 -22.94 -1.20
CA VAL A 674 14.62 -24.25 -1.16
C VAL A 674 13.12 -24.05 -1.03
N ARG A 675 12.33 -25.08 -1.37
CA ARG A 675 10.88 -25.08 -1.15
C ARG A 675 10.55 -24.75 0.31
N ARG A 676 9.67 -23.77 0.52
CA ARG A 676 9.17 -23.40 1.85
C ARG A 676 7.68 -23.74 1.96
N GLU A 677 7.29 -24.17 3.14
CA GLU A 677 5.89 -24.29 3.54
C GLU A 677 5.66 -23.33 4.70
N LEU A 678 4.69 -22.43 4.54
CA LEU A 678 4.40 -21.37 5.48
C LEU A 678 2.98 -21.53 6.03
N ASP A 679 2.81 -21.13 7.29
CA ASP A 679 1.51 -21.14 7.93
C ASP A 679 0.61 -20.07 7.30
N THR A 680 -0.67 -20.41 7.11
CA THR A 680 -1.67 -19.52 6.50
C THR A 680 -2.43 -18.68 7.52
N THR A 681 -2.26 -18.98 8.80
CA THR A 681 -2.95 -18.32 9.91
C THR A 681 -2.06 -17.24 10.52
N PHE A 682 -2.61 -16.03 10.64
CA PHE A 682 -1.93 -14.86 11.18
C PHE A 682 -2.72 -14.29 12.37
N ASP A 683 -2.03 -13.99 13.46
CA ASP A 683 -2.64 -13.35 14.63
C ASP A 683 -2.72 -11.82 14.44
N LEU A 684 -3.94 -11.29 14.31
CA LEU A 684 -4.19 -9.87 14.52
C LEU A 684 -4.56 -9.63 15.98
N GLN A 685 -3.93 -8.67 16.66
CA GLN A 685 -4.44 -8.23 17.96
C GLN A 685 -5.68 -7.34 17.75
N GLY A 686 -6.82 -7.80 18.26
CA GLY A 686 -8.01 -6.98 18.47
C GLY A 686 -7.99 -6.29 19.84
N SER A 687 -9.12 -5.72 20.22
CA SER A 687 -9.32 -5.12 21.54
C SER A 687 -9.17 -6.14 22.70
N ALA A 688 -8.89 -5.62 23.90
CA ALA A 688 -8.82 -6.38 25.16
C ALA A 688 -7.87 -7.60 25.15
N ASP A 689 -6.64 -7.45 24.63
CA ASP A 689 -5.59 -8.49 24.54
C ASP A 689 -6.03 -9.77 23.76
N ARG A 690 -7.10 -9.72 22.95
CA ARG A 690 -7.58 -10.87 22.16
C ARG A 690 -6.83 -11.02 20.82
N ALA A 691 -6.25 -12.18 20.58
CA ALA A 691 -5.76 -12.57 19.26
C ALA A 691 -6.94 -13.03 18.37
N LEU A 692 -7.08 -12.40 17.22
CA LEU A 692 -7.98 -12.78 16.13
C LEU A 692 -7.13 -13.46 15.05
N MET A 693 -7.24 -14.78 15.00
CA MET A 693 -6.68 -15.56 13.90
C MET A 693 -7.44 -15.24 12.61
N LEU A 694 -6.71 -14.84 11.57
CA LEU A 694 -7.16 -14.82 10.18
C LEU A 694 -6.43 -15.89 9.38
N THR A 695 -7.14 -16.64 8.55
CA THR A 695 -6.53 -17.68 7.70
C THR A 695 -6.62 -17.30 6.22
N LEU A 696 -5.49 -17.35 5.50
CA LEU A 696 -5.41 -17.16 4.05
C LEU A 696 -6.29 -18.18 3.33
N SER A 697 -7.43 -17.72 2.81
CA SER A 697 -8.43 -18.54 2.11
C SER A 697 -8.24 -18.55 0.60
N TYR A 698 -7.60 -17.52 0.05
CA TYR A 698 -7.37 -17.35 -1.38
C TYR A 698 -6.07 -16.58 -1.63
N ILE A 699 -5.32 -16.99 -2.65
CA ILE A 699 -4.21 -16.24 -3.24
C ILE A 699 -4.19 -16.52 -4.74
N ARG A 700 -3.90 -15.49 -5.55
CA ARG A 700 -3.70 -15.57 -7.00
C ARG A 700 -2.70 -14.52 -7.43
N ILE A 701 -1.90 -14.84 -8.44
CA ILE A 701 -0.93 -13.90 -9.03
C ILE A 701 -1.22 -13.78 -10.52
N SER A 702 -1.37 -12.54 -11.00
CA SER A 702 -1.71 -12.27 -12.40
C SER A 702 -1.45 -10.82 -12.76
N ASP A 703 -0.90 -10.59 -13.96
CA ASP A 703 -0.80 -9.27 -14.59
C ASP A 703 -0.18 -8.17 -13.71
N GLY A 704 0.94 -8.50 -13.04
CA GLY A 704 1.63 -7.57 -12.16
C GLY A 704 1.03 -7.45 -10.76
N TRP A 705 -0.01 -8.22 -10.41
CA TRP A 705 -0.67 -8.17 -9.10
C TRP A 705 -0.62 -9.50 -8.34
N VAL A 706 -0.33 -9.44 -7.05
CA VAL A 706 -0.73 -10.46 -6.06
C VAL A 706 -2.08 -10.03 -5.47
N THR A 707 -3.11 -10.88 -5.58
CA THR A 707 -4.43 -10.72 -4.93
C THR A 707 -4.63 -11.84 -3.91
N ALA A 708 -5.15 -11.51 -2.72
CA ALA A 708 -5.36 -12.50 -1.65
C ALA A 708 -6.48 -12.12 -0.66
N GLU A 709 -7.05 -13.13 -0.01
CA GLU A 709 -8.15 -12.99 0.99
C GLU A 709 -7.90 -13.83 2.25
N LEU A 710 -8.32 -13.32 3.41
CA LEU A 710 -8.15 -13.95 4.71
C LEU A 710 -9.39 -13.76 5.60
N GLN A 711 -9.79 -14.78 6.36
CA GLN A 711 -11.06 -14.82 7.11
C GLN A 711 -10.89 -15.27 8.58
#